data_AF-V7H5K0-F1
#
_entry.id   AF-V7H5K0-F1
#
_cell.length_a   1.000
_cell.length_b   1.000
_cell.length_c   1.000
_cell.angle_alpha   90.00
_cell.angle_beta   90.00
_cell.angle_gamma   90.00
#
_symmetry.space_group_name_H-M   'P 1'
#
loop_
_entity.id
_entity.type
_entity.pdbx_description
1 polymer ?
#
loop_
_entity_poly.entity_id
_entity_poly.type
_entity_poly.pdbx_seq_one_letter_code
_entity_poly.pdbx_strand_id
1 'polypeptide(L)'
;MSAAACRAWITVMRLFLAVVLLMTMALFSAARGEARIALVVANPASEGSPAIANADLSAELVAATLRSLSFTVRQVSDGDRADVARAMHDFAQSLAKPDSVGIFYYVGHTAQANGRNYLLTRGTRIDSKETVDQTALPLDLFMQALEATPTLKVVLLDNPGDGHNPTSGVMQGLAAVDPLTHAIVALSAKPGTVALDEARPVTVFADALTAALVKRGADIAIILASVRQTTIDKTSGAQWPWMAYGRSADAAFVLTPDQVAGAAPALPLVPEPAPPAMASGGYISGSGGWEPDGSDYADGSGQEPYPMDVAPGSGSPDAAMGDSAKEAALYEEYKRQEQQRQLQEEQARQRYEEEKQRLEDAAVAAAQNNLGGTYPQDGGATGAEPPPDKAGIPPEDGMTSAPPPATGAESPPEAQAPPKPAPPPIDQAQSPPSGGALPQPETGAVEVVRHPTIDAPDEIVAGETVTVSIALTEEQFTPEVKVKAAPGSSVTEDGALAMAMPAGTEQWPIDIDLFASGFDLADGGKWSRRTTLYRQGDSDFVRFDVKARPIAKDSKPAQFIARIYSAGRFLGSASRSVIIRRTAPVEAAALSATAERSAAPAMLMLAAAAPQPAVTGNVTLGGAAGDDVPDLDVTILYDDPSGLGSGQIIIHSPHLAGPVTDTFSTPPEMAAWLDSEYRRLLQLGLSLRGAVSLQQPAASSDTGAQKRFVTLAAEGFGDALYRDYVPKPFKDVFWSLRGKGELHSIQITSNSPTLPWELIRPRSADGAVADGFLGMGYRLARWAPRSSASQVDNPLDRMTFTGVAAVAPSYLDKRSLRFQQDEIAALSKLYGYRRFDGDFTSFEKLVGEVSTGFIHFSGHGEVNQPSSGRPVFAIDLVDQSLDPDTWAALVAAAHGKGNPFYFFNACDTGRSQMLGGFVQGWGPAVLAGGASGFIGGMWPLTDRAAAAFSTDFYGGISTRIKDGPVYLAEILQDVRREFYRTGDPTYLAYTFYGNANLRIVGQ
;
A
#
# COMPACT_ATOMS: atom_id res chain seq x y z
N MET A 1 -64.38 64.14 -15.48
CA MET A 1 -63.23 63.68 -14.65
C MET A 1 -62.03 64.56 -14.96
N SER A 2 -61.15 64.86 -14.02
CA SER A 2 -60.06 65.84 -14.22
C SER A 2 -58.89 65.29 -15.04
N ALA A 3 -58.13 66.17 -15.69
CA ALA A 3 -56.94 65.79 -16.46
C ALA A 3 -55.85 65.12 -15.58
N ALA A 4 -55.81 65.43 -14.28
CA ALA A 4 -54.93 64.78 -13.32
C ALA A 4 -55.27 63.28 -13.13
N ALA A 5 -56.56 62.95 -13.00
CA ALA A 5 -57.00 61.56 -12.84
C ALA A 5 -56.65 60.70 -14.07
N CYS A 6 -56.78 61.26 -15.29
CA CYS A 6 -56.41 60.58 -16.52
C CYS A 6 -54.89 60.31 -16.60
N ARG A 7 -54.06 61.30 -16.23
CA ARG A 7 -52.59 61.10 -16.16
C ARG A 7 -52.19 60.06 -15.13
N ALA A 8 -52.80 60.08 -13.94
CA ALA A 8 -52.57 59.07 -12.91
C ALA A 8 -52.90 57.65 -13.42
N TRP A 9 -54.05 57.46 -14.08
CA TRP A 9 -54.43 56.18 -14.68
C TRP A 9 -53.43 55.67 -15.73
N ILE A 10 -52.94 56.55 -16.61
CA ILE A 10 -51.94 56.18 -17.63
C ILE A 10 -50.61 55.78 -16.97
N THR A 11 -50.19 56.46 -15.91
CA THR A 11 -48.96 56.10 -15.16
C THR A 11 -49.11 54.76 -14.44
N VAL A 12 -50.23 54.53 -13.74
CA VAL A 12 -50.51 53.25 -13.05
C VAL A 12 -50.58 52.09 -14.06
N MET A 13 -51.25 52.26 -15.20
CA MET A 13 -51.35 51.22 -16.22
C MET A 13 -50.00 50.92 -16.90
N ARG A 14 -49.11 51.92 -17.04
CA ARG A 14 -47.73 51.71 -17.50
C ARG A 14 -46.87 50.97 -16.48
N LEU A 15 -46.99 51.29 -15.19
CA LEU A 15 -46.33 50.55 -14.11
C LEU A 15 -46.81 49.09 -14.06
N PHE A 16 -48.13 48.86 -14.15
CA PHE A 16 -48.69 47.51 -14.16
C PHE A 16 -48.19 46.70 -15.37
N LEU A 17 -48.18 47.29 -16.57
CA LEU A 17 -47.66 46.63 -17.77
C LEU A 17 -46.15 46.31 -17.64
N ALA A 18 -45.36 47.22 -17.05
CA ALA A 18 -43.93 46.99 -16.79
C ALA A 18 -43.69 45.87 -15.76
N VAL A 19 -44.49 45.80 -14.69
CA VAL A 19 -44.41 44.71 -13.69
C VAL A 19 -44.79 43.36 -14.31
N VAL A 20 -45.81 43.30 -15.16
CA VAL A 20 -46.17 42.07 -15.91
C VAL A 20 -45.07 41.67 -16.90
N LEU A 21 -44.42 42.62 -17.56
CA LEU A 21 -43.27 42.35 -18.45
C LEU A 21 -42.04 41.84 -17.67
N LEU A 22 -41.78 42.41 -16.49
CA LEU A 22 -40.71 41.94 -15.58
C LEU A 22 -41.00 40.55 -15.02
N MET A 23 -42.23 40.26 -14.59
CA MET A 23 -42.61 38.91 -14.13
C MET A 23 -42.51 37.88 -15.26
N THR A 24 -42.94 38.21 -16.49
CA THR A 24 -42.78 37.29 -17.63
C THR A 24 -41.31 37.06 -18.00
N MET A 25 -40.44 38.09 -17.95
CA MET A 25 -39.00 37.91 -18.11
C MET A 25 -38.36 37.04 -17.00
N ALA A 26 -38.82 37.20 -15.75
CA ALA A 26 -38.36 36.37 -14.63
C ALA A 26 -38.77 34.90 -14.81
N LEU A 27 -40.02 34.65 -15.18
CA LEU A 27 -40.56 33.30 -15.46
C LEU A 27 -39.85 32.62 -16.65
N PHE A 28 -39.49 33.38 -17.70
CA PHE A 28 -38.70 32.83 -18.82
C PHE A 28 -37.23 32.57 -18.47
N SER A 29 -36.66 33.27 -17.49
CA SER A 29 -35.27 33.04 -17.05
C SER A 29 -35.12 31.77 -16.22
N ALA A 30 -36.15 31.40 -15.44
CA ALA A 30 -36.19 30.19 -14.63
C ALA A 30 -36.28 28.87 -15.45
N ALA A 31 -36.43 28.95 -16.78
CA ALA A 31 -36.63 27.80 -17.66
C ALA A 31 -35.36 27.34 -18.42
N ARG A 32 -34.17 27.91 -18.12
CA ARG A 32 -32.90 27.39 -18.66
C ARG A 32 -32.40 26.20 -17.83
N GLY A 33 -32.96 25.03 -18.13
CA GLY A 33 -32.41 23.75 -17.66
C GLY A 33 -31.08 23.41 -18.34
N GLU A 34 -30.28 22.59 -17.65
CA GLU A 34 -29.03 22.01 -18.12
C GLU A 34 -29.16 21.31 -19.49
N ALA A 35 -28.27 21.63 -20.43
CA ALA A 35 -28.25 21.06 -21.76
C ALA A 35 -27.59 19.66 -21.75
N ARG A 36 -28.40 18.64 -21.52
CA ARG A 36 -28.01 17.23 -21.51
C ARG A 36 -27.91 16.67 -22.92
N ILE A 37 -26.70 16.31 -23.36
CA ILE A 37 -26.44 15.86 -24.73
C ILE A 37 -25.63 14.56 -24.69
N ALA A 38 -26.00 13.58 -25.52
CA ALA A 38 -25.24 12.36 -25.64
C ALA A 38 -24.97 11.97 -27.10
N LEU A 39 -23.80 11.37 -27.32
CA LEU A 39 -23.43 10.70 -28.55
C LEU A 39 -23.17 9.23 -28.25
N VAL A 40 -23.95 8.37 -28.87
CA VAL A 40 -23.86 6.91 -28.77
C VAL A 40 -23.41 6.36 -30.13
N VAL A 41 -22.35 5.57 -30.16
CA VAL A 41 -21.78 4.99 -31.39
C VAL A 41 -21.67 3.48 -31.26
N ALA A 42 -22.24 2.73 -32.21
CA ALA A 42 -22.07 1.28 -32.35
C ALA A 42 -21.33 0.98 -33.66
N ASN A 43 -20.10 0.46 -33.55
CA ASN A 43 -19.31 0.02 -34.71
C ASN A 43 -18.92 -1.45 -34.52
N PRO A 44 -19.83 -2.40 -34.84
CA PRO A 44 -19.61 -3.82 -34.57
C PRO A 44 -18.45 -4.44 -35.35
N ALA A 45 -18.08 -3.88 -36.51
CA ALA A 45 -17.13 -4.50 -37.44
C ALA A 45 -16.05 -3.54 -37.96
N SER A 46 -14.88 -4.11 -38.27
CA SER A 46 -13.76 -3.46 -38.97
C SER A 46 -13.09 -4.47 -39.92
N GLU A 47 -12.28 -4.03 -40.88
CA GLU A 47 -11.69 -4.95 -41.86
C GLU A 47 -10.68 -5.88 -41.18
N GLY A 48 -10.95 -7.19 -41.24
CA GLY A 48 -10.13 -8.23 -40.59
C GLY A 48 -10.64 -8.70 -39.22
N SER A 49 -11.69 -8.11 -38.66
CA SER A 49 -12.25 -8.49 -37.34
C SER A 49 -13.68 -9.06 -37.46
N PRO A 50 -14.05 -10.10 -36.69
CA PRO A 50 -15.44 -10.55 -36.58
C PRO A 50 -16.37 -9.43 -36.09
N ALA A 51 -17.64 -9.47 -36.49
CA ALA A 51 -18.62 -8.49 -36.02
C ALA A 51 -19.06 -8.79 -34.58
N ILE A 52 -18.91 -7.81 -33.68
CA ILE A 52 -19.37 -7.88 -32.28
C ILE A 52 -20.90 -7.97 -32.27
N ALA A 53 -21.43 -9.15 -31.99
CA ALA A 53 -22.85 -9.47 -32.20
C ALA A 53 -23.82 -8.72 -31.26
N ASN A 54 -23.31 -8.20 -30.13
CA ASN A 54 -24.08 -7.53 -29.09
C ASN A 54 -23.98 -5.99 -29.12
N ALA A 55 -23.20 -5.40 -30.05
CA ALA A 55 -22.89 -3.97 -30.03
C ALA A 55 -24.11 -3.06 -30.25
N ASP A 56 -24.88 -3.25 -31.33
CA ASP A 56 -26.03 -2.38 -31.66
C ASP A 56 -27.13 -2.44 -30.59
N LEU A 57 -27.36 -3.62 -30.01
CA LEU A 57 -28.31 -3.79 -28.90
C LEU A 57 -27.82 -3.10 -27.62
N SER A 58 -26.51 -3.12 -27.35
CA SER A 58 -25.90 -2.41 -26.22
C SER A 58 -26.02 -0.90 -26.38
N ALA A 59 -25.81 -0.39 -27.60
CA ALA A 59 -25.98 1.02 -27.92
C ALA A 59 -27.43 1.50 -27.86
N GLU A 60 -28.41 0.72 -28.35
CA GLU A 60 -29.83 1.09 -28.19
C GLU A 60 -30.27 1.03 -26.72
N LEU A 61 -29.80 0.05 -25.94
CA LEU A 61 -30.05 -0.01 -24.50
C LEU A 61 -29.52 1.24 -23.78
N VAL A 62 -28.24 1.59 -23.98
CA VAL A 62 -27.63 2.80 -23.39
C VAL A 62 -28.33 4.07 -23.86
N ALA A 63 -28.67 4.18 -25.16
CA ALA A 63 -29.39 5.33 -25.68
C ALA A 63 -30.82 5.45 -25.12
N ALA A 64 -31.56 4.35 -24.97
CA ALA A 64 -32.89 4.34 -24.38
C ALA A 64 -32.87 4.80 -22.91
N THR A 65 -31.88 4.33 -22.13
CA THR A 65 -31.66 4.82 -20.75
C THR A 65 -31.27 6.30 -20.73
N LEU A 66 -30.36 6.75 -21.58
CA LEU A 66 -29.99 8.18 -21.62
C LEU A 66 -31.17 9.08 -22.06
N ARG A 67 -32.00 8.65 -23.01
CA ARG A 67 -33.25 9.33 -23.40
C ARG A 67 -34.22 9.44 -22.22
N SER A 68 -34.37 8.42 -21.38
CA SER A 68 -35.26 8.47 -20.21
C SER A 68 -34.72 9.34 -19.05
N LEU A 69 -33.40 9.59 -19.04
CA LEU A 69 -32.72 10.56 -18.16
C LEU A 69 -32.65 11.98 -18.75
N SER A 70 -33.49 12.26 -19.76
CA SER A 70 -33.64 13.54 -20.46
C SER A 70 -32.44 14.01 -21.28
N PHE A 71 -31.55 13.11 -21.72
CA PHE A 71 -30.50 13.46 -22.67
C PHE A 71 -31.04 13.55 -24.11
N THR A 72 -30.58 14.57 -24.84
CA THR A 72 -30.69 14.62 -26.30
C THR A 72 -29.65 13.67 -26.90
N VAL A 73 -30.05 12.43 -27.15
CA VAL A 73 -29.16 11.37 -27.65
C VAL A 73 -29.15 11.34 -29.18
N ARG A 74 -27.97 11.55 -29.79
CA ARG A 74 -27.70 11.15 -31.18
C ARG A 74 -27.01 9.79 -31.20
N GLN A 75 -27.47 8.92 -32.10
CA GLN A 75 -26.82 7.64 -32.41
C GLN A 75 -26.06 7.68 -33.73
N VAL A 76 -25.05 6.82 -33.84
CA VAL A 76 -24.46 6.32 -35.09
C VAL A 76 -24.34 4.80 -34.95
N SER A 77 -24.75 4.04 -35.97
CA SER A 77 -24.59 2.58 -36.03
C SER A 77 -23.92 2.21 -37.36
N ASP A 78 -22.96 1.30 -37.30
CA ASP A 78 -22.03 0.90 -38.37
C ASP A 78 -21.53 2.12 -39.17
N GLY A 79 -20.94 3.09 -38.47
CA GLY A 79 -20.48 4.34 -39.05
C GLY A 79 -19.12 4.18 -39.73
N ASP A 80 -18.93 4.83 -40.89
CA ASP A 80 -17.60 4.97 -41.48
C ASP A 80 -16.77 6.05 -40.77
N ARG A 81 -15.50 6.18 -41.17
CA ARG A 81 -14.56 7.15 -40.59
C ARG A 81 -15.08 8.60 -40.64
N ALA A 82 -15.70 8.99 -41.75
CA ALA A 82 -16.18 10.36 -41.96
C ALA A 82 -17.48 10.62 -41.19
N ASP A 83 -18.37 9.63 -41.10
CA ASP A 83 -19.62 9.74 -40.33
C ASP A 83 -19.36 9.83 -38.82
N VAL A 84 -18.51 8.96 -38.29
CA VAL A 84 -18.17 8.96 -36.86
C VAL A 84 -17.33 10.20 -36.49
N ALA A 85 -16.38 10.63 -37.33
CA ALA A 85 -15.64 11.88 -37.12
C ALA A 85 -16.56 13.11 -37.09
N ARG A 86 -17.51 13.20 -38.03
CA ARG A 86 -18.51 14.28 -38.08
C ARG A 86 -19.36 14.25 -36.82
N ALA A 87 -19.82 13.07 -36.41
CA ALA A 87 -20.61 12.92 -35.19
C ALA A 87 -19.86 13.38 -33.93
N MET A 88 -18.59 12.98 -33.78
CA MET A 88 -17.72 13.40 -32.68
C MET A 88 -17.46 14.93 -32.72
N HIS A 89 -17.31 15.51 -33.91
CA HIS A 89 -17.13 16.95 -34.08
C HIS A 89 -18.36 17.77 -33.67
N ASP A 90 -19.57 17.47 -34.19
CA ASP A 90 -20.75 18.27 -33.80
C ASP A 90 -21.13 18.04 -32.33
N PHE A 91 -20.81 16.87 -31.76
CA PHE A 91 -20.96 16.63 -30.32
C PHE A 91 -20.06 17.57 -29.49
N ALA A 92 -18.77 17.67 -29.83
CA ALA A 92 -17.86 18.63 -29.19
C ALA A 92 -18.34 20.09 -29.37
N GLN A 93 -18.81 20.48 -30.57
CA GLN A 93 -19.42 21.80 -30.77
C GLN A 93 -20.65 22.03 -29.87
N SER A 94 -21.51 21.02 -29.72
CA SER A 94 -22.75 21.15 -28.95
C SER A 94 -22.51 21.41 -27.45
N LEU A 95 -21.37 20.95 -26.92
CA LEU A 95 -20.94 21.12 -25.53
C LEU A 95 -20.22 22.45 -25.23
N ALA A 96 -20.05 23.33 -26.23
CA ALA A 96 -19.37 24.61 -26.07
C ALA A 96 -20.15 25.66 -25.25
N LYS A 97 -21.39 25.37 -24.84
CA LYS A 97 -22.19 26.23 -23.95
C LYS A 97 -21.90 25.87 -22.48
N PRO A 98 -21.68 26.83 -21.56
CA PRO A 98 -21.32 26.56 -20.18
C PRO A 98 -22.24 25.58 -19.43
N ASP A 99 -23.54 25.67 -19.65
CA ASP A 99 -24.56 24.95 -18.88
C ASP A 99 -24.92 23.59 -19.51
N SER A 100 -23.94 22.80 -19.96
CA SER A 100 -24.15 21.52 -20.66
C SER A 100 -23.44 20.34 -20.01
N VAL A 101 -24.00 19.14 -20.15
CA VAL A 101 -23.36 17.87 -19.74
C VAL A 101 -23.36 16.89 -20.90
N GLY A 102 -22.18 16.38 -21.21
CA GLY A 102 -21.93 15.48 -22.33
C GLY A 102 -21.69 14.04 -21.91
N ILE A 103 -22.39 13.08 -22.52
CA ILE A 103 -22.06 11.65 -22.41
C ILE A 103 -21.70 11.11 -23.81
N PHE A 104 -20.47 10.66 -23.97
CA PHE A 104 -20.04 9.87 -25.12
C PHE A 104 -20.00 8.39 -24.73
N TYR A 105 -20.70 7.54 -25.46
CA TYR A 105 -20.58 6.09 -25.36
C TYR A 105 -20.23 5.52 -26.73
N TYR A 106 -19.18 4.71 -26.78
CA TYR A 106 -18.77 3.96 -27.97
C TYR A 106 -18.77 2.47 -27.62
N VAL A 107 -19.38 1.65 -28.48
CA VAL A 107 -19.26 0.19 -28.45
C VAL A 107 -18.79 -0.33 -29.80
N GLY A 108 -17.73 -1.13 -29.79
CA GLY A 108 -17.10 -1.62 -31.02
C GLY A 108 -15.62 -1.91 -30.84
N HIS A 109 -14.95 -2.33 -31.92
CA HIS A 109 -13.51 -2.57 -31.88
C HIS A 109 -12.71 -1.28 -31.71
N THR A 110 -11.59 -1.39 -30.99
CA THR A 110 -10.60 -0.36 -30.76
C THR A 110 -9.19 -0.96 -30.80
N ALA A 111 -8.20 -0.13 -31.11
CA ALA A 111 -6.81 -0.55 -31.08
C ALA A 111 -5.89 0.49 -30.42
N GLN A 112 -4.78 0.01 -29.89
CA GLN A 112 -3.66 0.81 -29.42
C GLN A 112 -2.47 0.62 -30.37
N ALA A 113 -1.93 1.74 -30.87
CA ALA A 113 -0.72 1.76 -31.69
C ALA A 113 0.15 2.98 -31.31
N ASN A 114 1.47 2.81 -31.25
CA ASN A 114 2.43 3.89 -30.97
C ASN A 114 2.12 4.75 -29.72
N GLY A 115 1.48 4.14 -28.69
CA GLY A 115 1.07 4.83 -27.45
C GLY A 115 -0.24 5.61 -27.54
N ARG A 116 -0.96 5.54 -28.65
CA ARG A 116 -2.24 6.24 -28.91
C ARG A 116 -3.38 5.24 -29.06
N ASN A 117 -4.60 5.68 -28.75
CA ASN A 117 -5.83 4.90 -28.86
C ASN A 117 -6.60 5.28 -30.13
N TYR A 118 -7.22 4.29 -30.76
CA TYR A 118 -7.96 4.43 -32.01
C TYR A 118 -9.31 3.70 -31.92
N LEU A 119 -10.38 4.38 -32.35
CA LEU A 119 -11.68 3.77 -32.58
C LEU A 119 -11.70 3.21 -34.01
N LEU A 120 -12.06 1.94 -34.18
CA LEU A 120 -12.10 1.30 -35.49
C LEU A 120 -13.49 1.46 -36.12
N THR A 121 -13.54 2.07 -37.31
CA THR A 121 -14.78 2.27 -38.06
C THR A 121 -14.92 1.26 -39.19
N ARG A 122 -16.11 1.17 -39.79
CA ARG A 122 -16.26 0.46 -41.07
C ARG A 122 -15.25 0.99 -42.09
N GLY A 123 -14.51 0.10 -42.74
CA GLY A 123 -13.41 0.43 -43.64
C GLY A 123 -12.06 0.75 -42.97
N THR A 124 -11.95 0.62 -41.63
CA THR A 124 -10.65 0.69 -40.94
C THR A 124 -9.88 -0.61 -41.14
N ARG A 125 -8.59 -0.49 -41.47
CA ARG A 125 -7.67 -1.61 -41.67
C ARG A 125 -6.57 -1.63 -40.63
N ILE A 126 -6.25 -2.82 -40.14
CA ILE A 126 -5.28 -3.06 -39.06
C ILE A 126 -3.97 -3.72 -39.54
N ASP A 127 -3.73 -3.78 -40.85
CA ASP A 127 -2.59 -4.44 -41.51
C ASP A 127 -1.20 -3.94 -41.04
N SER A 128 -1.11 -2.68 -40.64
CA SER A 128 0.11 -2.06 -40.11
C SER A 128 -0.24 -0.85 -39.23
N LYS A 129 0.70 -0.41 -38.40
CA LYS A 129 0.56 0.80 -37.56
C LYS A 129 0.23 2.05 -38.40
N GLU A 130 0.93 2.22 -39.51
CA GLU A 130 0.77 3.32 -40.46
C GLU A 130 -0.60 3.25 -41.15
N THR A 131 -1.15 2.05 -41.33
CA THR A 131 -2.48 1.83 -41.89
C THR A 131 -3.58 2.13 -40.86
N VAL A 132 -3.37 1.81 -39.58
CA VAL A 132 -4.24 2.26 -38.47
C VAL A 132 -4.24 3.78 -38.37
N ASP A 133 -3.06 4.42 -38.33
CA ASP A 133 -2.91 5.88 -38.34
C ASP A 133 -3.64 6.55 -39.52
N GLN A 134 -3.61 5.92 -40.69
CA GLN A 134 -4.24 6.44 -41.91
C GLN A 134 -5.74 6.16 -42.02
N THR A 135 -6.28 5.09 -41.43
CA THR A 135 -7.68 4.65 -41.67
C THR A 135 -8.60 4.74 -40.45
N ALA A 136 -8.08 4.57 -39.23
CA ALA A 136 -8.87 4.59 -37.99
C ALA A 136 -9.17 6.03 -37.51
N LEU A 137 -9.93 6.17 -36.41
CA LEU A 137 -10.15 7.46 -35.74
C LEU A 137 -9.30 7.56 -34.46
N PRO A 138 -8.28 8.43 -34.42
CA PRO A 138 -7.47 8.62 -33.22
C PRO A 138 -8.27 9.34 -32.13
N LEU A 139 -8.30 8.75 -30.94
CA LEU A 139 -9.09 9.23 -29.80
C LEU A 139 -8.54 10.54 -29.22
N ASP A 140 -7.22 10.77 -29.30
CA ASP A 140 -6.56 11.95 -28.71
C ASP A 140 -7.06 13.28 -29.32
N LEU A 141 -7.31 13.33 -30.63
CA LEU A 141 -7.89 14.50 -31.29
C LEU A 141 -9.32 14.82 -30.80
N PHE A 142 -10.09 13.79 -30.45
CA PHE A 142 -11.42 13.96 -29.86
C PHE A 142 -11.33 14.45 -28.42
N MET A 143 -10.41 13.88 -27.63
CA MET A 143 -10.15 14.36 -26.28
C MET A 143 -9.70 15.83 -26.30
N GLN A 144 -8.80 16.24 -27.20
CA GLN A 144 -8.44 17.65 -27.38
C GLN A 144 -9.64 18.53 -27.77
N ALA A 145 -10.54 18.05 -28.63
CA ALA A 145 -11.77 18.78 -28.99
C ALA A 145 -12.76 18.91 -27.82
N LEU A 146 -12.81 17.92 -26.91
CA LEU A 146 -13.57 18.00 -25.66
C LEU A 146 -12.87 18.87 -24.60
N GLU A 147 -11.54 18.94 -24.58
CA GLU A 147 -10.80 19.77 -23.61
C GLU A 147 -11.14 21.25 -23.76
N ALA A 148 -11.37 21.70 -25.00
CA ALA A 148 -11.73 23.07 -25.34
C ALA A 148 -13.13 23.51 -24.84
N THR A 149 -13.97 22.62 -24.29
CA THR A 149 -15.28 23.01 -23.73
C THR A 149 -15.25 23.12 -22.21
N PRO A 150 -15.96 24.08 -21.59
CA PRO A 150 -15.92 24.31 -20.13
C PRO A 150 -16.78 23.32 -19.31
N THR A 151 -17.33 22.30 -19.97
CA THR A 151 -18.44 21.46 -19.49
C THR A 151 -17.99 20.11 -18.94
N LEU A 152 -18.82 19.48 -18.10
CA LEU A 152 -18.59 18.10 -17.64
C LEU A 152 -18.82 17.12 -18.80
N LYS A 153 -17.86 16.23 -19.03
CA LYS A 153 -17.99 15.11 -19.99
C LYS A 153 -17.80 13.77 -19.29
N VAL A 154 -18.55 12.77 -19.71
CA VAL A 154 -18.28 11.36 -19.40
C VAL A 154 -18.02 10.64 -20.72
N VAL A 155 -16.86 9.99 -20.83
CA VAL A 155 -16.40 9.27 -22.02
C VAL A 155 -16.32 7.79 -21.69
N LEU A 156 -17.22 6.99 -22.27
CA LEU A 156 -17.43 5.58 -21.96
C LEU A 156 -17.04 4.75 -23.19
N LEU A 157 -16.01 3.91 -23.06
CA LEU A 157 -15.49 3.11 -24.16
C LEU A 157 -15.68 1.61 -23.87
N ASP A 158 -16.56 0.99 -24.62
CA ASP A 158 -16.95 -0.41 -24.50
C ASP A 158 -16.35 -1.24 -25.64
N ASN A 159 -15.31 -2.02 -25.34
CA ASN A 159 -14.54 -2.76 -26.33
C ASN A 159 -14.55 -4.26 -26.00
N PRO A 160 -15.62 -5.00 -26.32
CA PRO A 160 -15.62 -6.46 -26.27
C PRO A 160 -14.71 -7.05 -27.36
N GLY A 161 -14.12 -8.21 -27.10
CA GLY A 161 -13.31 -8.95 -28.06
C GLY A 161 -12.72 -10.23 -27.47
N ASP A 162 -11.80 -10.86 -28.22
CA ASP A 162 -11.05 -12.05 -27.82
C ASP A 162 -9.63 -11.74 -27.32
N GLY A 163 -9.14 -10.51 -27.52
CA GLY A 163 -7.79 -10.08 -27.16
C GLY A 163 -6.74 -10.46 -28.20
N HIS A 164 -7.14 -10.89 -29.39
CA HIS A 164 -6.21 -11.33 -30.43
C HIS A 164 -5.56 -10.14 -31.14
N ASN A 165 -4.23 -10.18 -31.27
CA ASN A 165 -3.43 -9.15 -31.94
C ASN A 165 -2.96 -9.68 -33.31
N PRO A 166 -3.70 -9.49 -34.42
CA PRO A 166 -3.34 -10.04 -35.72
C PRO A 166 -2.10 -9.38 -36.35
N THR A 167 -1.71 -8.19 -35.88
CA THR A 167 -0.63 -7.37 -36.46
C THR A 167 0.39 -6.99 -35.40
N SER A 168 1.68 -7.22 -35.68
CA SER A 168 2.76 -6.91 -34.73
C SER A 168 2.83 -5.42 -34.40
N GLY A 169 2.67 -5.08 -33.11
CA GLY A 169 2.72 -3.70 -32.62
C GLY A 169 1.44 -2.88 -32.82
N VAL A 170 0.34 -3.52 -33.23
CA VAL A 170 -1.03 -3.02 -33.05
C VAL A 170 -1.70 -3.95 -32.04
N MET A 171 -2.21 -3.39 -30.93
CA MET A 171 -2.85 -4.19 -29.88
C MET A 171 -4.35 -3.93 -29.87
N GLN A 172 -5.17 -4.97 -29.71
CA GLN A 172 -6.62 -4.84 -29.51
C GLN A 172 -6.90 -4.35 -28.09
N GLY A 173 -7.83 -3.40 -27.94
CA GLY A 173 -8.09 -2.72 -26.66
C GLY A 173 -7.41 -1.34 -26.56
N LEU A 174 -7.47 -0.76 -25.36
CA LEU A 174 -7.21 0.67 -25.12
C LEU A 174 -6.10 0.88 -24.08
N ALA A 175 -5.17 1.78 -24.37
CA ALA A 175 -4.28 2.37 -23.37
C ALA A 175 -5.08 3.10 -22.28
N ALA A 176 -4.45 3.33 -21.13
CA ALA A 176 -4.95 4.29 -20.15
C ALA A 176 -5.03 5.69 -20.80
N VAL A 177 -6.13 6.41 -20.54
CA VAL A 177 -6.39 7.74 -21.11
C VAL A 177 -6.38 8.75 -19.98
N ASP A 178 -5.40 9.65 -19.97
CA ASP A 178 -5.35 10.73 -18.98
C ASP A 178 -6.63 11.60 -19.08
N PRO A 179 -7.39 11.77 -17.99
CA PRO A 179 -8.66 12.47 -18.03
C PRO A 179 -8.44 14.00 -18.05
N LEU A 180 -9.03 14.64 -19.05
CA LEU A 180 -9.03 16.09 -19.23
C LEU A 180 -9.64 16.80 -18.02
N THR A 181 -9.33 18.08 -17.82
CA THR A 181 -9.72 18.85 -16.62
C THR A 181 -11.17 18.67 -16.18
N HIS A 182 -12.14 18.63 -17.10
CA HIS A 182 -13.57 18.43 -16.81
C HIS A 182 -14.15 17.11 -17.38
N ALA A 183 -13.32 16.09 -17.60
CA ALA A 183 -13.77 14.81 -18.15
C ALA A 183 -13.64 13.66 -17.13
N ILE A 184 -14.54 12.69 -17.23
CA ILE A 184 -14.44 11.37 -16.61
C ILE A 184 -14.31 10.36 -17.75
N VAL A 185 -13.35 9.44 -17.67
CA VAL A 185 -13.14 8.39 -18.68
C VAL A 185 -13.36 7.01 -18.05
N ALA A 186 -14.17 6.19 -18.69
CA ALA A 186 -14.41 4.79 -18.36
C ALA A 186 -14.01 3.88 -19.52
N LEU A 187 -13.30 2.80 -19.22
CA LEU A 187 -13.03 1.70 -20.14
C LEU A 187 -13.74 0.47 -19.61
N SER A 188 -14.39 -0.32 -20.47
CA SER A 188 -15.11 -1.53 -20.03
C SER A 188 -14.21 -2.64 -19.49
N ALA A 189 -12.91 -2.56 -19.72
CA ALA A 189 -11.89 -3.48 -19.20
C ALA A 189 -10.65 -2.71 -18.67
N LYS A 190 -9.56 -3.43 -18.36
CA LYS A 190 -8.29 -2.83 -17.93
C LYS A 190 -7.56 -2.21 -19.14
N PRO A 191 -6.68 -1.21 -18.91
CA PRO A 191 -5.77 -0.75 -19.95
C PRO A 191 -4.96 -1.90 -20.55
N GLY A 192 -4.88 -1.95 -21.88
CA GLY A 192 -4.21 -3.02 -22.64
C GLY A 192 -4.99 -4.34 -22.72
N THR A 193 -6.27 -4.37 -22.31
CA THR A 193 -7.14 -5.56 -22.47
C THR A 193 -8.47 -5.21 -23.13
N VAL A 194 -9.22 -6.25 -23.49
CA VAL A 194 -10.60 -6.16 -24.01
C VAL A 194 -11.63 -6.57 -22.94
N ALA A 195 -12.90 -6.22 -23.15
CA ALA A 195 -14.04 -6.79 -22.42
C ALA A 195 -14.44 -8.15 -23.03
N LEU A 196 -15.24 -8.93 -22.30
CA LEU A 196 -15.66 -10.25 -22.76
C LEU A 196 -16.73 -10.13 -23.85
N ASP A 197 -16.45 -10.65 -25.05
CA ASP A 197 -17.48 -10.83 -26.09
C ASP A 197 -18.28 -12.12 -25.83
N GLU A 198 -19.15 -12.07 -24.82
CA GLU A 198 -20.04 -13.18 -24.49
C GLU A 198 -21.27 -13.22 -25.41
N ALA A 199 -21.83 -14.42 -25.59
CA ALA A 199 -23.09 -14.67 -26.31
C ALA A 199 -24.35 -14.19 -25.54
N ARG A 200 -24.32 -12.97 -25.00
CA ARG A 200 -25.43 -12.27 -24.36
C ARG A 200 -26.06 -11.27 -25.34
N PRO A 201 -27.33 -10.83 -25.14
CA PRO A 201 -27.95 -9.81 -25.99
C PRO A 201 -27.28 -8.43 -25.95
N VAL A 202 -26.56 -8.11 -24.88
CA VAL A 202 -25.82 -6.86 -24.66
C VAL A 202 -24.51 -7.14 -23.92
N THR A 203 -23.53 -6.22 -24.01
CA THR A 203 -22.28 -6.33 -23.24
C THR A 203 -22.57 -6.26 -21.72
N VAL A 204 -21.73 -6.93 -20.93
CA VAL A 204 -21.84 -6.89 -19.46
C VAL A 204 -21.63 -5.47 -18.91
N PHE A 205 -20.87 -4.63 -19.64
CA PHE A 205 -20.66 -3.23 -19.28
C PHE A 205 -21.89 -2.35 -19.56
N ALA A 206 -22.58 -2.51 -20.70
CA ALA A 206 -23.81 -1.77 -20.99
C ALA A 206 -24.96 -2.12 -20.04
N ASP A 207 -25.10 -3.41 -19.71
CA ASP A 207 -26.04 -3.93 -18.70
C ASP A 207 -25.76 -3.33 -17.30
N ALA A 208 -24.50 -3.42 -16.83
CA ALA A 208 -24.10 -2.81 -15.55
C ALA A 208 -24.25 -1.28 -15.54
N LEU A 209 -23.91 -0.61 -16.65
CA LEU A 209 -24.02 0.84 -16.83
C LEU A 209 -25.46 1.31 -16.74
N THR A 210 -26.37 0.71 -17.51
CA THR A 210 -27.77 1.14 -17.53
C THR A 210 -28.50 0.83 -16.22
N ALA A 211 -28.19 -0.29 -15.57
CA ALA A 211 -28.67 -0.59 -14.21
C ALA A 211 -28.19 0.42 -13.14
N ALA A 212 -26.97 0.96 -13.28
CA ALA A 212 -26.44 1.98 -12.38
C ALA A 212 -26.98 3.39 -12.68
N LEU A 213 -27.13 3.77 -13.95
CA LEU A 213 -27.60 5.10 -14.39
C LEU A 213 -29.04 5.43 -13.97
N VAL A 214 -29.87 4.42 -13.68
CA VAL A 214 -31.27 4.60 -13.22
C VAL A 214 -31.36 4.92 -11.73
N LYS A 215 -30.26 4.78 -10.97
CA LYS A 215 -30.20 5.16 -9.54
C LYS A 215 -30.25 6.69 -9.40
N ARG A 216 -31.33 7.20 -8.80
CA ARG A 216 -31.49 8.62 -8.44
C ARG A 216 -30.70 8.97 -7.19
N GLY A 217 -30.45 10.27 -7.00
CA GLY A 217 -29.71 10.82 -5.86
C GLY A 217 -28.21 10.49 -5.84
N ALA A 218 -27.75 9.60 -6.72
CA ALA A 218 -26.37 9.10 -6.71
C ALA A 218 -25.41 9.95 -7.57
N ASP A 219 -24.26 10.25 -6.97
CA ASP A 219 -23.09 10.85 -7.60
C ASP A 219 -22.59 10.01 -8.79
N ILE A 220 -22.10 10.67 -9.85
CA ILE A 220 -21.48 9.98 -10.99
C ILE A 220 -20.33 9.05 -10.59
N ALA A 221 -19.54 9.39 -9.56
CA ALA A 221 -18.50 8.51 -9.03
C ALA A 221 -19.06 7.24 -8.37
N ILE A 222 -20.18 7.35 -7.63
CA ILE A 222 -20.87 6.20 -7.00
C ILE A 222 -21.52 5.32 -8.08
N ILE A 223 -22.12 5.93 -9.11
CA ILE A 223 -22.66 5.23 -10.28
C ILE A 223 -21.55 4.41 -10.95
N LEU A 224 -20.42 5.03 -11.31
CA LEU A 224 -19.32 4.33 -12.00
C LEU A 224 -18.60 3.29 -11.12
N ALA A 225 -18.52 3.51 -9.81
CA ALA A 225 -18.06 2.49 -8.87
C ALA A 225 -19.02 1.27 -8.84
N SER A 226 -20.34 1.52 -8.84
CA SER A 226 -21.35 0.46 -8.96
C SER A 226 -21.24 -0.29 -10.29
N VAL A 227 -20.94 0.39 -11.41
CA VAL A 227 -20.69 -0.29 -12.70
C VAL A 227 -19.48 -1.21 -12.60
N ARG A 228 -18.34 -0.72 -12.09
CA ARG A 228 -17.13 -1.54 -11.92
C ARG A 228 -17.43 -2.80 -11.10
N GLN A 229 -18.06 -2.64 -9.94
CA GLN A 229 -18.35 -3.78 -9.06
C GLN A 229 -19.30 -4.77 -9.74
N THR A 230 -20.42 -4.31 -10.30
CA THR A 230 -21.39 -5.19 -10.98
C THR A 230 -20.79 -5.92 -12.19
N THR A 231 -19.85 -5.32 -12.93
CA THR A 231 -19.13 -6.03 -14.02
C THR A 231 -18.14 -7.06 -13.48
N ILE A 232 -17.42 -6.77 -12.39
CA ILE A 232 -16.55 -7.74 -11.70
C ILE A 232 -17.38 -8.94 -11.23
N ASP A 233 -18.51 -8.69 -10.55
CA ASP A 233 -19.39 -9.74 -10.02
C ASP A 233 -20.00 -10.59 -11.14
N LYS A 234 -20.56 -9.96 -12.20
CA LYS A 234 -21.19 -10.64 -13.35
C LYS A 234 -20.20 -11.42 -14.25
N THR A 235 -18.90 -11.30 -14.01
CA THR A 235 -17.83 -12.01 -14.77
C THR A 235 -16.87 -12.78 -13.87
N SER A 236 -17.17 -12.93 -12.58
CA SER A 236 -16.28 -13.57 -11.58
C SER A 236 -14.84 -13.00 -11.57
N GLY A 237 -14.71 -11.69 -11.82
CA GLY A 237 -13.43 -10.98 -11.89
C GLY A 237 -12.68 -11.05 -13.22
N ALA A 238 -13.21 -11.75 -14.23
CA ALA A 238 -12.57 -11.84 -15.55
C ALA A 238 -12.59 -10.51 -16.33
N GLN A 239 -13.61 -9.66 -16.12
CA GLN A 239 -13.67 -8.30 -16.65
C GLN A 239 -13.63 -7.27 -15.51
N TRP A 240 -12.83 -6.21 -15.69
CA TRP A 240 -12.59 -5.19 -14.66
C TRP A 240 -12.57 -3.79 -15.26
N PRO A 241 -13.67 -3.01 -15.18
CA PRO A 241 -13.72 -1.67 -15.75
C PRO A 241 -12.75 -0.68 -15.12
N TRP A 242 -11.95 0.00 -15.95
CA TRP A 242 -11.05 1.07 -15.53
C TRP A 242 -11.77 2.43 -15.58
N MET A 243 -11.41 3.33 -14.66
CA MET A 243 -12.05 4.65 -14.50
C MET A 243 -10.98 5.68 -14.13
N ALA A 244 -11.04 6.87 -14.72
CA ALA A 244 -10.19 8.00 -14.37
C ALA A 244 -10.99 9.32 -14.38
N TYR A 245 -10.66 10.22 -13.45
CA TYR A 245 -11.41 11.45 -13.17
C TYR A 245 -10.53 12.68 -13.34
N GLY A 246 -11.01 13.67 -14.09
CA GLY A 246 -10.34 14.95 -14.32
C GLY A 246 -10.29 15.80 -13.05
N ARG A 247 -9.23 16.63 -12.91
CA ARG A 247 -8.95 17.44 -11.70
C ARG A 247 -10.04 18.47 -11.35
N SER A 248 -11.01 18.70 -12.22
CA SER A 248 -12.18 19.55 -12.01
C SER A 248 -13.42 18.97 -12.72
N ALA A 249 -13.45 17.65 -12.90
CA ALA A 249 -14.70 16.93 -13.10
C ALA A 249 -15.40 16.83 -11.74
N ASP A 250 -16.66 17.26 -11.67
CA ASP A 250 -17.43 17.15 -10.44
C ASP A 250 -17.81 15.68 -10.21
N ALA A 251 -17.05 15.02 -9.33
CA ALA A 251 -17.27 13.62 -8.96
C ALA A 251 -18.60 13.42 -8.20
N ALA A 252 -19.11 14.47 -7.55
CA ALA A 252 -20.38 14.52 -6.85
C ALA A 252 -21.54 15.00 -7.76
N PHE A 253 -21.32 15.08 -9.08
CA PHE A 253 -22.38 15.43 -10.02
C PHE A 253 -23.48 14.36 -10.03
N VAL A 254 -24.66 14.71 -9.52
CA VAL A 254 -25.83 13.82 -9.45
C VAL A 254 -26.59 13.85 -10.77
N LEU A 255 -26.52 12.75 -11.53
CA LEU A 255 -27.16 12.63 -12.84
C LEU A 255 -28.69 12.80 -12.78
N THR A 256 -29.36 12.33 -11.73
CA THR A 256 -30.79 12.59 -11.50
C THR A 256 -31.09 12.90 -10.02
N PRO A 257 -31.27 14.19 -9.67
CA PRO A 257 -31.58 14.59 -8.29
C PRO A 257 -32.92 14.07 -7.76
N ASP A 258 -32.98 13.80 -6.46
CA ASP A 258 -34.18 13.32 -5.78
C ASP A 258 -35.15 14.46 -5.40
N GLN A 259 -35.85 15.03 -6.40
CA GLN A 259 -37.32 15.16 -6.41
C GLN A 259 -37.85 16.06 -7.55
N VAL A 260 -39.15 15.90 -7.83
CA VAL A 260 -39.91 16.76 -8.75
C VAL A 260 -40.42 17.99 -7.99
N ALA A 261 -39.82 19.16 -8.21
CA ALA A 261 -40.31 20.46 -7.73
C ALA A 261 -41.52 20.97 -8.57
N GLY A 262 -42.52 20.12 -8.75
CA GLY A 262 -43.71 20.37 -9.59
C GLY A 262 -44.88 20.94 -8.80
N ALA A 263 -44.80 22.21 -8.40
CA ALA A 263 -45.84 22.88 -7.62
C ALA A 263 -47.10 23.21 -8.44
N ALA A 264 -47.98 22.22 -8.64
CA ALA A 264 -49.37 22.47 -9.01
C ALA A 264 -50.11 23.11 -7.80
N PRO A 265 -50.97 24.12 -8.01
CA PRO A 265 -51.56 24.88 -6.90
C PRO A 265 -52.61 24.06 -6.13
N ALA A 266 -52.36 23.84 -4.84
CA ALA A 266 -53.36 23.28 -3.93
C ALA A 266 -54.49 24.30 -3.67
N LEU A 267 -55.74 23.82 -3.63
CA LEU A 267 -56.91 24.64 -3.29
C LEU A 267 -56.89 25.02 -1.80
N PRO A 268 -57.32 26.24 -1.44
CA PRO A 268 -57.31 26.70 -0.05
C PRO A 268 -58.37 25.96 0.79
N LEU A 269 -57.92 25.31 1.87
CA LEU A 269 -58.79 24.78 2.92
C LEU A 269 -59.27 25.91 3.84
N VAL A 270 -60.53 25.83 4.28
CA VAL A 270 -61.16 26.80 5.18
C VAL A 270 -60.76 26.50 6.63
N PRO A 271 -60.30 27.49 7.42
CA PRO A 271 -59.98 27.29 8.83
C PRO A 271 -61.24 27.34 9.72
N GLU A 272 -61.35 26.41 10.65
CA GLU A 272 -62.36 26.39 11.72
C GLU A 272 -61.81 27.15 12.98
N PRO A 273 -62.64 27.92 13.73
CA PRO A 273 -62.12 28.95 14.64
C PRO A 273 -61.75 28.44 16.05
N ALA A 274 -60.71 29.05 16.62
CA ALA A 274 -60.31 28.87 18.03
C ALA A 274 -61.10 29.78 19.00
N PRO A 275 -61.27 29.39 20.28
CA PRO A 275 -62.03 30.15 21.28
C PRO A 275 -61.30 31.41 21.81
N PRO A 276 -62.02 32.40 22.39
CA PRO A 276 -61.48 33.71 22.75
C PRO A 276 -60.72 33.76 24.09
N ALA A 277 -59.83 34.76 24.22
CA ALA A 277 -58.99 35.01 25.40
C ALA A 277 -59.57 36.09 26.35
N MET A 278 -59.04 36.18 27.57
CA MET A 278 -59.43 37.20 28.59
C MET A 278 -58.25 37.75 29.41
N ALA A 279 -58.18 39.09 29.44
CA ALA A 279 -57.77 39.97 30.55
C ALA A 279 -56.31 40.03 31.11
N SER A 280 -55.57 41.05 30.59
CA SER A 280 -55.08 42.23 31.35
C SER A 280 -53.79 42.23 32.22
N GLY A 281 -53.03 43.35 32.10
CA GLY A 281 -52.03 43.85 33.08
C GLY A 281 -50.56 43.76 32.61
N GLY A 282 -49.78 44.84 32.44
CA GLY A 282 -50.12 46.27 32.35
C GLY A 282 -49.49 47.18 33.43
N TYR A 283 -48.28 47.72 33.21
CA TYR A 283 -47.67 48.85 33.94
C TYR A 283 -46.72 49.66 33.03
N ILE A 284 -46.37 50.90 33.41
CA ILE A 284 -45.77 51.93 32.52
C ILE A 284 -44.67 52.75 33.25
N SER A 285 -43.70 53.28 32.46
CA SER A 285 -42.90 54.51 32.64
C SER A 285 -41.41 54.38 33.06
N GLY A 286 -40.48 55.19 32.51
CA GLY A 286 -40.64 56.10 31.37
C GLY A 286 -39.49 57.11 31.09
N SER A 287 -39.68 57.90 30.02
CA SER A 287 -39.12 59.24 29.70
C SER A 287 -37.60 59.48 29.51
N GLY A 288 -37.26 60.00 28.31
CA GLY A 288 -36.11 60.90 28.03
C GLY A 288 -34.82 60.24 27.48
N GLY A 289 -34.10 60.82 26.51
CA GLY A 289 -34.37 62.00 25.65
C GLY A 289 -33.09 62.52 24.94
N TRP A 290 -33.26 63.38 23.92
CA TRP A 290 -32.23 64.16 23.17
C TRP A 290 -31.36 63.46 22.10
N GLU A 291 -31.80 63.63 20.85
CA GLU A 291 -30.98 63.98 19.66
C GLU A 291 -30.59 65.49 19.73
N PRO A 292 -29.75 66.12 18.84
CA PRO A 292 -29.58 65.78 17.41
C PRO A 292 -28.24 66.08 16.68
N ASP A 293 -28.27 65.79 15.36
CA ASP A 293 -27.70 66.57 14.23
C ASP A 293 -26.26 66.29 13.74
N GLY A 294 -26.02 66.65 12.46
CA GLY A 294 -24.69 66.66 11.81
C GLY A 294 -24.60 65.79 10.53
N SER A 295 -24.54 66.44 9.37
CA SER A 295 -24.39 65.79 8.04
C SER A 295 -23.04 66.12 7.34
N ASP A 296 -22.82 65.45 6.20
CA ASP A 296 -22.14 65.95 4.98
C ASP A 296 -20.59 65.85 4.83
N TYR A 297 -20.18 65.41 3.62
CA TYR A 297 -18.81 65.39 3.01
C TYR A 297 -17.72 64.50 3.68
N ALA A 298 -16.66 64.03 3.01
CA ALA A 298 -16.38 63.69 1.60
C ALA A 298 -15.05 62.85 1.53
N ASP A 299 -14.55 62.58 0.31
CA ASP A 299 -13.12 62.62 -0.12
C ASP A 299 -12.01 62.49 0.98
N GLY A 300 -11.04 61.55 0.95
CA GLY A 300 -10.54 60.77 -0.19
C GLY A 300 -9.33 59.87 0.13
N SER A 301 -8.43 59.70 -0.84
CA SER A 301 -7.33 58.72 -0.87
C SER A 301 -6.03 59.15 -0.17
N GLY A 302 -5.23 58.21 0.37
CA GLY A 302 -3.79 58.44 0.58
C GLY A 302 -3.01 57.44 1.47
N GLN A 303 -2.24 56.55 0.84
CA GLN A 303 -0.86 56.08 1.14
C GLN A 303 -0.34 55.83 2.59
N GLU A 304 0.29 54.65 2.76
CA GLU A 304 1.69 54.35 3.22
C GLU A 304 2.44 55.26 4.25
N PRO A 305 3.46 54.74 4.98
CA PRO A 305 3.70 53.38 5.50
C PRO A 305 4.24 53.34 6.98
N TYR A 306 4.78 52.21 7.42
CA TYR A 306 5.38 51.93 8.75
C TYR A 306 6.55 52.85 9.18
N PRO A 307 6.87 52.96 10.49
CA PRO A 307 7.90 52.06 11.07
C PRO A 307 7.79 51.69 12.59
N MET A 308 8.10 50.42 12.93
CA MET A 308 8.81 49.96 14.17
C MET A 308 8.08 50.16 15.56
N ASP A 309 8.34 49.44 16.67
CA ASP A 309 9.22 48.29 16.98
C ASP A 309 8.77 47.49 18.25
N VAL A 310 9.39 46.32 18.49
CA VAL A 310 9.49 45.46 19.71
C VAL A 310 8.23 44.92 20.47
N ALA A 311 8.34 43.66 20.92
CA ALA A 311 7.50 43.01 21.96
C ALA A 311 8.26 42.94 23.31
N PRO A 312 7.64 42.58 24.46
CA PRO A 312 7.48 41.14 24.78
C PRO A 312 6.35 40.70 25.76
N GLY A 313 5.90 39.44 25.64
CA GLY A 313 5.91 38.49 26.76
C GLY A 313 4.69 38.32 27.70
N SER A 314 4.40 37.04 27.99
CA SER A 314 3.62 36.47 29.11
C SER A 314 2.08 36.64 29.15
N GLY A 315 1.38 35.56 29.51
CA GLY A 315 -0.08 35.49 29.67
C GLY A 315 -0.70 34.28 28.95
N SER A 316 -0.95 33.19 29.69
CA SER A 316 -1.61 31.97 29.18
C SER A 316 -3.13 31.99 29.49
N PRO A 317 -3.94 31.01 29.03
CA PRO A 317 -5.24 31.30 28.41
C PRO A 317 -6.46 31.12 29.34
N ASP A 318 -7.60 31.69 28.91
CA ASP A 318 -8.91 31.00 28.82
C ASP A 318 -10.02 32.00 28.38
N ALA A 319 -10.71 31.72 27.26
CA ALA A 319 -12.10 32.15 26.96
C ALA A 319 -12.53 31.89 25.49
N ALA A 320 -12.93 30.66 25.12
CA ALA A 320 -13.73 30.39 23.92
C ALA A 320 -14.33 28.96 23.91
N MET A 321 -15.27 28.64 24.80
CA MET A 321 -16.01 27.36 24.71
C MET A 321 -17.11 27.42 23.64
N GLY A 322 -17.19 26.37 22.82
CA GLY A 322 -18.35 26.04 21.99
C GLY A 322 -19.47 25.35 22.79
N ASP A 323 -20.68 25.31 22.22
CA ASP A 323 -21.90 24.82 22.88
C ASP A 323 -22.00 23.28 22.83
N SER A 324 -21.33 22.61 23.77
CA SER A 324 -21.17 21.15 23.82
C SER A 324 -22.48 20.35 23.91
N ALA A 325 -23.61 21.00 24.27
CA ALA A 325 -24.92 20.35 24.30
C ALA A 325 -25.39 19.92 22.91
N LYS A 326 -24.99 20.63 21.85
CA LYS A 326 -25.37 20.31 20.46
C LYS A 326 -24.58 19.14 19.89
N GLU A 327 -23.28 19.06 20.20
CA GLU A 327 -22.42 17.96 19.76
C GLU A 327 -22.83 16.62 20.40
N ALA A 328 -23.18 16.64 21.70
CA ALA A 328 -23.73 15.47 22.38
C ALA A 328 -25.06 14.98 21.76
N ALA A 329 -25.95 15.91 21.35
CA ALA A 329 -27.21 15.56 20.69
C ALA A 329 -26.98 14.91 19.32
N LEU A 330 -26.09 15.48 18.50
CA LEU A 330 -25.71 14.92 17.19
C LEU A 330 -25.08 13.52 17.32
N TYR A 331 -24.26 13.29 18.34
CA TYR A 331 -23.62 11.99 18.58
C TYR A 331 -24.61 10.88 18.98
N GLU A 332 -25.61 11.20 19.82
CA GLU A 332 -26.68 10.25 20.16
C GLU A 332 -27.74 10.10 19.04
N GLU A 333 -27.81 11.01 18.07
CA GLU A 333 -28.58 10.80 16.83
C GLU A 333 -27.83 9.87 15.86
N TYR A 334 -26.52 10.11 15.65
CA TYR A 334 -25.63 9.25 14.87
C TYR A 334 -25.66 7.78 15.33
N LYS A 335 -25.53 7.53 16.64
CA LYS A 335 -25.64 6.17 17.23
C LYS A 335 -26.95 5.46 16.89
N ARG A 336 -28.07 6.19 16.86
CA ARG A 336 -29.38 5.61 16.53
C ARG A 336 -29.52 5.29 15.05
N GLN A 337 -28.95 6.11 14.17
CA GLN A 337 -28.86 5.80 12.73
C GLN A 337 -27.99 4.55 12.50
N GLU A 338 -26.83 4.44 13.17
CA GLU A 338 -25.93 3.30 13.04
C GLU A 338 -26.59 1.98 13.52
N GLN A 339 -27.28 2.01 14.66
CA GLN A 339 -28.06 0.86 15.15
C GLN A 339 -29.23 0.50 14.21
N GLN A 340 -29.90 1.48 13.60
CA GLN A 340 -30.93 1.21 12.59
C GLN A 340 -30.35 0.59 11.32
N ARG A 341 -29.16 1.02 10.87
CA ARG A 341 -28.50 0.41 9.70
C ARG A 341 -28.11 -1.05 9.97
N GLN A 342 -27.52 -1.33 11.14
CA GLN A 342 -27.20 -2.70 11.56
C GLN A 342 -28.44 -3.60 11.60
N LEU A 343 -29.57 -3.12 12.14
CA LEU A 343 -30.83 -3.89 12.14
C LEU A 343 -31.37 -4.15 10.72
N GLN A 344 -31.19 -3.21 9.79
CA GLN A 344 -31.60 -3.37 8.39
C GLN A 344 -30.67 -4.33 7.62
N GLU A 345 -29.37 -4.31 7.89
CA GLU A 345 -28.39 -5.25 7.34
C GLU A 345 -28.66 -6.68 7.83
N GLU A 346 -29.02 -6.87 9.10
CA GLU A 346 -29.38 -8.17 9.67
C GLU A 346 -30.70 -8.70 9.09
N GLN A 347 -31.73 -7.84 8.96
CA GLN A 347 -32.97 -8.17 8.25
C GLN A 347 -32.79 -8.40 6.74
N ALA A 348 -31.74 -7.86 6.12
CA ALA A 348 -31.39 -8.14 4.73
C ALA A 348 -30.73 -9.53 4.60
N ARG A 349 -29.82 -9.88 5.52
CA ARG A 349 -29.23 -11.23 5.60
C ARG A 349 -30.29 -12.31 5.79
N GLN A 350 -31.19 -12.16 6.76
CA GLN A 350 -32.25 -13.14 7.03
C GLN A 350 -33.13 -13.41 5.79
N ARG A 351 -33.56 -12.35 5.08
CA ARG A 351 -34.33 -12.50 3.83
C ARG A 351 -33.53 -13.13 2.69
N TYR A 352 -32.24 -12.85 2.60
CA TYR A 352 -31.35 -13.50 1.62
C TYR A 352 -31.17 -14.99 1.91
N GLU A 353 -31.05 -15.37 3.19
CA GLU A 353 -30.96 -16.77 3.62
C GLU A 353 -32.29 -17.52 3.39
N GLU A 354 -33.44 -16.92 3.73
CA GLU A 354 -34.77 -17.46 3.39
C GLU A 354 -34.95 -17.65 1.88
N GLU A 355 -34.59 -16.67 1.05
CA GLU A 355 -34.75 -16.75 -0.40
C GLU A 355 -33.77 -17.75 -1.03
N LYS A 356 -32.53 -17.85 -0.53
CA LYS A 356 -31.59 -18.91 -0.92
C LYS A 356 -32.13 -20.30 -0.60
N GLN A 357 -32.65 -20.50 0.61
CA GLN A 357 -33.20 -21.79 1.04
C GLN A 357 -34.41 -22.20 0.18
N ARG A 358 -35.26 -21.22 -0.16
CA ARG A 358 -36.41 -21.39 -1.07
C ARG A 358 -36.00 -21.73 -2.51
N LEU A 359 -34.86 -21.22 -2.99
CA LEU A 359 -34.28 -21.58 -4.29
C LEU A 359 -33.66 -22.99 -4.28
N GLU A 360 -33.05 -23.41 -3.16
CA GLU A 360 -32.53 -24.77 -2.96
C GLU A 360 -33.67 -25.80 -2.94
N ASP A 361 -34.75 -25.54 -2.21
CA ASP A 361 -35.98 -26.36 -2.24
C ASP A 361 -36.59 -26.45 -3.64
N ALA A 362 -36.65 -25.33 -4.37
CA ALA A 362 -37.16 -25.30 -5.75
C ALA A 362 -36.27 -26.10 -6.72
N ALA A 363 -34.95 -26.10 -6.53
CA ALA A 363 -34.01 -26.89 -7.33
C ALA A 363 -34.18 -28.40 -7.06
N VAL A 364 -34.39 -28.81 -5.80
CA VAL A 364 -34.69 -30.21 -5.45
C VAL A 364 -36.02 -30.66 -6.08
N ALA A 365 -37.05 -29.82 -6.05
CA ALA A 365 -38.34 -30.10 -6.69
C ALA A 365 -38.21 -30.17 -8.24
N ALA A 366 -37.36 -29.35 -8.85
CA ALA A 366 -37.09 -29.42 -10.30
C ALA A 366 -36.35 -30.71 -10.69
N ALA A 367 -35.36 -31.15 -9.89
CA ALA A 367 -34.58 -32.36 -10.16
C ALA A 367 -35.45 -33.63 -10.19
N GLN A 368 -36.52 -33.69 -9.38
CA GLN A 368 -37.43 -34.85 -9.32
C GLN A 368 -38.32 -35.02 -10.57
N ASN A 369 -38.43 -34.01 -11.45
CA ASN A 369 -39.37 -34.02 -12.58
C ASN A 369 -38.74 -34.41 -13.94
N ASN A 370 -37.42 -34.49 -14.06
CA ASN A 370 -36.72 -34.69 -15.34
C ASN A 370 -36.20 -36.13 -15.57
N LEU A 371 -37.10 -37.12 -15.53
CA LEU A 371 -36.82 -38.51 -15.92
C LEU A 371 -37.80 -39.02 -16.99
N GLY A 372 -37.63 -38.57 -18.24
CA GLY A 372 -38.28 -39.15 -19.43
C GLY A 372 -38.21 -38.25 -20.67
N GLY A 373 -37.82 -38.80 -21.84
CA GLY A 373 -37.86 -38.05 -23.12
C GLY A 373 -36.76 -38.39 -24.12
N THR A 374 -36.88 -39.54 -24.77
CA THR A 374 -36.09 -40.08 -25.91
C THR A 374 -35.70 -39.11 -27.05
N TYR A 375 -34.52 -39.35 -27.66
CA TYR A 375 -34.07 -38.77 -28.95
C TYR A 375 -34.38 -39.68 -30.17
N PRO A 376 -34.60 -39.14 -31.39
CA PRO A 376 -34.57 -39.86 -32.68
C PRO A 376 -33.18 -39.80 -33.38
N GLN A 377 -33.03 -40.52 -34.50
CA GLN A 377 -31.77 -40.74 -35.25
C GLN A 377 -31.73 -40.06 -36.64
N ASP A 378 -30.51 -39.85 -37.17
CA ASP A 378 -30.08 -40.12 -38.57
C ASP A 378 -28.58 -39.77 -38.74
N GLY A 379 -27.73 -40.43 -39.53
CA GLY A 379 -27.85 -41.72 -40.24
C GLY A 379 -26.65 -42.06 -41.15
N GLY A 380 -26.20 -43.33 -41.17
CA GLY A 380 -25.29 -43.93 -42.18
C GLY A 380 -23.76 -43.86 -41.93
N ALA A 381 -22.93 -44.82 -42.40
CA ALA A 381 -23.22 -46.10 -43.07
C ALA A 381 -22.04 -47.11 -43.07
N THR A 382 -22.38 -48.41 -43.24
CA THR A 382 -21.58 -49.62 -43.61
C THR A 382 -20.51 -50.17 -42.64
N GLY A 383 -20.36 -51.50 -42.41
CA GLY A 383 -21.21 -52.67 -42.77
C GLY A 383 -20.57 -54.05 -42.47
N ALA A 384 -21.36 -55.14 -42.53
CA ALA A 384 -21.04 -56.59 -42.38
C ALA A 384 -21.10 -57.24 -40.96
N GLU A 385 -21.19 -58.58 -40.94
CA GLU A 385 -21.82 -59.50 -39.94
C GLU A 385 -21.12 -60.90 -39.93
N PRO A 386 -21.44 -61.93 -39.09
CA PRO A 386 -22.03 -61.99 -37.73
C PRO A 386 -21.23 -62.95 -36.72
N PRO A 387 -21.76 -63.96 -35.95
CA PRO A 387 -21.53 -64.11 -34.48
C PRO A 387 -21.12 -65.57 -34.05
N PRO A 388 -21.53 -66.25 -32.91
CA PRO A 388 -22.18 -65.88 -31.62
C PRO A 388 -21.64 -66.59 -30.32
N ASP A 389 -22.46 -66.57 -29.25
CA ASP A 389 -22.57 -67.50 -28.07
C ASP A 389 -21.62 -67.32 -26.86
N LYS A 390 -21.92 -67.60 -25.57
CA LYS A 390 -23.06 -67.96 -24.63
C LYS A 390 -22.36 -68.28 -23.25
N ALA A 391 -22.94 -68.51 -22.06
CA ALA A 391 -24.16 -68.14 -21.32
C ALA A 391 -24.10 -68.78 -19.88
N GLY A 392 -24.96 -68.41 -18.92
CA GLY A 392 -25.32 -69.28 -17.76
C GLY A 392 -25.24 -68.70 -16.34
N ILE A 393 -26.29 -68.91 -15.52
CA ILE A 393 -26.45 -68.51 -14.08
C ILE A 393 -27.34 -69.56 -13.36
N PRO A 394 -26.96 -70.09 -12.18
CA PRO A 394 -27.88 -70.12 -11.01
C PRO A 394 -27.20 -70.06 -9.60
N PRO A 395 -27.97 -69.84 -8.49
CA PRO A 395 -27.52 -69.91 -7.07
C PRO A 395 -28.03 -71.23 -6.39
N GLU A 396 -28.29 -71.48 -5.09
CA GLU A 396 -28.62 -70.72 -3.83
C GLU A 396 -28.14 -71.48 -2.54
N ASP A 397 -28.83 -71.28 -1.39
CA ASP A 397 -28.86 -72.03 -0.10
C ASP A 397 -27.83 -71.84 1.05
N GLY A 398 -28.35 -71.76 2.31
CA GLY A 398 -27.64 -72.13 3.56
C GLY A 398 -27.81 -71.23 4.83
N MET A 399 -28.59 -71.68 5.85
CA MET A 399 -28.75 -71.02 7.18
C MET A 399 -27.72 -71.48 8.26
N THR A 400 -27.49 -70.70 9.34
CA THR A 400 -27.78 -71.09 10.77
C THR A 400 -27.41 -70.07 11.89
N SER A 401 -28.35 -69.87 12.84
CA SER A 401 -28.28 -69.57 14.31
C SER A 401 -27.22 -68.66 15.02
N ALA A 402 -27.69 -67.97 16.08
CA ALA A 402 -26.94 -67.23 17.15
C ALA A 402 -27.48 -67.67 18.55
N PRO A 403 -27.38 -66.97 19.72
CA PRO A 403 -26.63 -65.77 20.19
C PRO A 403 -25.84 -66.12 21.52
N PRO A 404 -25.81 -65.43 22.70
CA PRO A 404 -26.10 -64.03 23.12
C PRO A 404 -24.97 -63.25 23.93
N PRO A 405 -24.93 -62.99 25.29
CA PRO A 405 -24.68 -61.60 25.77
C PRO A 405 -23.79 -61.33 27.04
N ALA A 406 -23.56 -60.02 27.33
CA ALA A 406 -23.89 -59.31 28.61
C ALA A 406 -22.80 -58.46 29.35
N THR A 407 -23.00 -57.12 29.32
CA THR A 407 -22.97 -56.11 30.43
C THR A 407 -21.82 -55.98 31.46
N GLY A 408 -21.39 -54.73 31.72
CA GLY A 408 -20.71 -54.28 32.96
C GLY A 408 -20.22 -52.81 32.89
N ALA A 409 -20.30 -52.04 33.99
CA ALA A 409 -19.89 -50.62 34.07
C ALA A 409 -19.44 -50.20 35.51
N GLU A 410 -19.15 -48.90 35.70
CA GLU A 410 -18.80 -48.18 36.96
C GLU A 410 -17.29 -48.13 37.36
N SER A 411 -16.95 -47.29 38.36
CA SER A 411 -15.63 -46.61 38.49
C SER A 411 -15.09 -46.49 39.97
N PRO A 412 -14.15 -45.59 40.39
CA PRO A 412 -13.11 -45.88 41.42
C PRO A 412 -13.48 -45.49 42.88
N PRO A 413 -12.58 -45.72 43.88
CA PRO A 413 -11.71 -44.61 44.38
C PRO A 413 -10.32 -45.01 44.99
N GLU A 414 -9.50 -43.98 45.30
CA GLU A 414 -8.50 -43.73 46.42
C GLU A 414 -7.70 -44.86 47.15
N ALA A 415 -6.56 -44.65 47.86
CA ALA A 415 -5.46 -43.66 47.91
C ALA A 415 -4.44 -44.06 49.05
N GLN A 416 -3.12 -43.74 48.98
CA GLN A 416 -2.17 -43.62 50.15
C GLN A 416 -0.69 -43.30 49.83
N ALA A 417 0.09 -42.84 50.86
CA ALA A 417 1.55 -42.61 50.91
C ALA A 417 2.02 -42.41 52.40
N PRO A 418 3.28 -42.06 52.75
CA PRO A 418 4.62 -42.66 52.52
C PRO A 418 5.32 -43.08 53.86
N PRO A 419 6.64 -43.44 53.89
CA PRO A 419 7.57 -42.77 54.84
C PRO A 419 9.08 -42.68 54.44
N LYS A 420 9.92 -42.06 55.30
CA LYS A 420 11.41 -41.91 55.28
C LYS A 420 12.02 -42.29 56.65
N PRO A 421 13.30 -42.76 56.78
CA PRO A 421 14.40 -41.91 57.31
C PRO A 421 15.85 -42.28 56.81
N ALA A 422 16.93 -41.84 57.50
CA ALA A 422 18.38 -41.92 57.11
C ALA A 422 19.29 -42.28 58.35
N PRO A 423 20.59 -41.83 58.51
CA PRO A 423 21.87 -42.01 57.76
C PRO A 423 22.97 -42.73 58.65
N PRO A 424 24.27 -42.32 58.74
CA PRO A 424 25.45 -42.47 57.84
C PRO A 424 26.54 -43.45 58.40
N PRO A 425 27.80 -43.45 57.89
CA PRO A 425 28.94 -42.99 58.73
C PRO A 425 30.03 -42.17 57.99
N ILE A 426 31.14 -41.83 58.68
CA ILE A 426 32.15 -40.78 58.37
C ILE A 426 33.59 -41.32 58.58
N ASP A 427 34.63 -40.79 57.88
CA ASP A 427 35.84 -40.11 58.45
C ASP A 427 37.15 -40.10 57.57
N GLN A 428 38.07 -39.18 57.89
CA GLN A 428 39.54 -39.11 57.62
C GLN A 428 40.13 -38.45 56.35
N ALA A 429 39.94 -37.12 56.28
CA ALA A 429 40.98 -36.08 56.28
C ALA A 429 42.36 -36.24 55.56
N GLN A 430 42.71 -35.24 54.74
CA GLN A 430 44.09 -34.73 54.58
C GLN A 430 44.12 -33.27 54.05
N SER A 431 45.17 -32.49 54.37
CA SER A 431 45.37 -31.07 54.00
C SER A 431 46.82 -30.64 54.31
N PRO A 432 47.36 -29.51 53.77
CA PRO A 432 47.12 -28.84 52.49
C PRO A 432 48.44 -28.66 51.68
N PRO A 433 48.41 -27.93 50.55
CA PRO A 433 49.26 -26.73 50.43
C PRO A 433 48.48 -25.52 49.85
N SER A 434 48.42 -24.36 50.51
CA SER A 434 49.43 -23.27 50.52
C SER A 434 49.19 -22.17 49.47
N GLY A 435 48.33 -21.21 49.83
CA GLY A 435 48.42 -19.78 49.46
C GLY A 435 48.50 -19.39 47.99
N GLY A 436 47.35 -19.05 47.38
CA GLY A 436 47.28 -18.42 46.05
C GLY A 436 46.08 -17.50 45.88
N ALA A 437 46.27 -16.22 46.21
CA ALA A 437 45.35 -15.09 46.00
C ALA A 437 43.94 -15.13 46.64
N LEU A 438 43.46 -13.96 47.07
CA LEU A 438 42.02 -13.66 47.06
C LEU A 438 41.58 -13.60 45.59
N PRO A 439 40.33 -13.96 45.23
CA PRO A 439 39.82 -13.70 43.89
C PRO A 439 39.99 -12.22 43.55
N GLN A 440 40.80 -11.91 42.54
CA GLN A 440 40.70 -10.61 41.90
C GLN A 440 39.30 -10.54 41.26
N PRO A 441 38.59 -9.41 41.34
CA PRO A 441 37.34 -9.27 40.61
C PRO A 441 37.63 -9.53 39.13
N GLU A 442 36.84 -10.39 38.48
CA GLU A 442 36.96 -10.64 37.05
C GLU A 442 36.71 -9.31 36.32
N THR A 443 37.75 -8.64 35.81
CA THR A 443 37.61 -7.32 35.15
C THR A 443 37.34 -7.42 33.65
N GLY A 444 36.75 -8.54 33.20
CA GLY A 444 36.46 -8.83 31.81
C GLY A 444 35.25 -9.76 31.69
N ALA A 445 34.45 -9.55 30.65
CA ALA A 445 33.26 -10.36 30.39
C ALA A 445 33.64 -11.84 30.19
N VAL A 446 32.77 -12.73 30.67
CA VAL A 446 32.95 -14.18 30.60
C VAL A 446 32.28 -14.68 29.32
N GLU A 447 32.97 -15.48 28.51
CA GLU A 447 32.37 -16.11 27.34
C GLU A 447 31.47 -17.28 27.79
N VAL A 448 30.21 -17.26 27.35
CA VAL A 448 29.23 -18.33 27.59
C VAL A 448 28.72 -18.83 26.25
N VAL A 449 28.84 -20.14 26.04
CA VAL A 449 28.47 -20.83 24.80
C VAL A 449 27.25 -21.71 25.07
N ARG A 450 26.20 -21.56 24.26
CA ARG A 450 24.95 -22.35 24.35
C ARG A 450 24.35 -22.59 22.98
N HIS A 451 23.74 -23.74 22.75
CA HIS A 451 22.87 -23.97 21.60
C HIS A 451 21.47 -23.40 21.91
N PRO A 452 20.95 -22.43 21.14
CA PRO A 452 19.55 -22.07 21.20
C PRO A 452 18.68 -23.23 20.68
N THR A 453 17.63 -23.54 21.41
CA THR A 453 16.63 -24.56 21.04
C THR A 453 15.31 -23.91 20.67
N ILE A 454 14.57 -24.51 19.73
CA ILE A 454 13.19 -24.16 19.40
C ILE A 454 12.43 -25.46 19.20
N ASP A 455 11.77 -25.95 20.25
CA ASP A 455 10.95 -27.16 20.21
C ASP A 455 9.50 -26.81 19.82
N ALA A 456 9.01 -27.42 18.75
CA ALA A 456 7.67 -27.28 18.18
C ALA A 456 7.41 -28.38 17.11
N PRO A 457 6.14 -28.67 16.75
CA PRO A 457 5.84 -29.56 15.63
C PRO A 457 6.38 -29.04 14.29
N ASP A 458 6.79 -29.95 13.40
CA ASP A 458 7.25 -29.62 12.04
C ASP A 458 6.09 -29.17 11.13
N GLU A 459 4.91 -29.76 11.35
CA GLU A 459 3.66 -29.44 10.66
C GLU A 459 2.57 -29.11 11.67
N ILE A 460 1.78 -28.06 11.38
CA ILE A 460 0.77 -27.50 12.30
C ILE A 460 -0.52 -27.27 11.52
N VAL A 461 -1.68 -27.67 12.06
CA VAL A 461 -2.96 -27.48 11.37
C VAL A 461 -3.46 -26.05 11.58
N ALA A 462 -3.94 -25.39 10.52
CA ALA A 462 -4.56 -24.08 10.61
C ALA A 462 -5.78 -24.11 11.56
N GLY A 463 -5.80 -23.20 12.53
CA GLY A 463 -6.78 -23.16 13.63
C GLY A 463 -6.36 -23.91 14.90
N GLU A 464 -5.29 -24.71 14.87
CA GLU A 464 -4.72 -25.40 16.03
C GLU A 464 -3.82 -24.48 16.87
N THR A 465 -3.76 -24.73 18.18
CA THR A 465 -2.82 -24.08 19.10
C THR A 465 -1.70 -25.06 19.45
N VAL A 466 -0.45 -24.64 19.30
CA VAL A 466 0.74 -25.42 19.67
C VAL A 466 1.63 -24.63 20.62
N THR A 467 2.30 -25.32 21.54
CA THR A 467 3.30 -24.71 22.43
C THR A 467 4.67 -24.72 21.74
N VAL A 468 5.29 -23.55 21.60
CA VAL A 468 6.69 -23.40 21.18
C VAL A 468 7.54 -23.22 22.45
N SER A 469 8.52 -24.10 22.66
CA SER A 469 9.46 -24.02 23.81
C SER A 469 10.85 -23.60 23.36
N ILE A 470 11.48 -22.67 24.08
CA ILE A 470 12.77 -22.06 23.74
C ILE A 470 13.67 -22.00 24.99
N ALA A 471 14.90 -22.48 24.87
CA ALA A 471 15.95 -22.37 25.89
C ALA A 471 17.34 -22.25 25.23
N LEU A 472 18.34 -21.82 26.00
CA LEU A 472 19.75 -21.83 25.61
C LEU A 472 20.46 -22.93 26.39
N THR A 473 20.81 -24.04 25.73
CA THR A 473 21.27 -25.28 26.35
C THR A 473 22.76 -25.55 26.14
N GLU A 474 23.39 -26.35 26.99
CA GLU A 474 24.78 -26.78 26.82
C GLU A 474 24.94 -27.90 25.79
N GLU A 475 23.88 -28.69 25.55
CA GLU A 475 23.82 -29.70 24.47
C GLU A 475 22.89 -29.28 23.33
N GLN A 476 23.13 -29.77 22.10
CA GLN A 476 22.30 -29.49 20.92
C GLN A 476 21.11 -30.44 20.81
N PHE A 477 19.93 -30.00 21.24
CA PHE A 477 18.70 -30.80 21.16
C PHE A 477 17.92 -30.67 19.83
N THR A 478 18.05 -29.55 19.11
CA THR A 478 17.30 -29.26 17.87
C THR A 478 18.25 -28.86 16.73
N PRO A 479 18.96 -29.81 16.10
CA PRO A 479 20.03 -29.55 15.11
C PRO A 479 19.55 -28.87 13.81
N GLU A 480 18.24 -28.82 13.57
CA GLU A 480 17.60 -28.08 12.48
C GLU A 480 17.51 -26.56 12.70
N VAL A 481 17.75 -26.11 13.94
CA VAL A 481 17.71 -24.68 14.32
C VAL A 481 18.93 -23.94 13.77
N LYS A 482 18.69 -22.88 13.00
CA LYS A 482 19.74 -22.07 12.38
C LYS A 482 20.08 -20.88 13.26
N VAL A 483 21.28 -20.93 13.86
CA VAL A 483 21.79 -20.03 14.90
C VAL A 483 22.71 -18.97 14.33
N LYS A 484 22.57 -17.72 14.79
CA LYS A 484 23.16 -16.51 14.17
C LYS A 484 23.58 -15.51 15.24
N ALA A 485 24.78 -14.96 15.15
CA ALA A 485 25.34 -14.04 16.15
C ALA A 485 25.01 -12.56 15.89
N ALA A 486 24.95 -11.76 16.95
CA ALA A 486 25.07 -10.31 16.88
C ALA A 486 26.53 -9.86 16.68
N PRO A 487 26.78 -8.61 16.26
CA PRO A 487 28.09 -7.98 16.42
C PRO A 487 28.57 -8.07 17.88
N GLY A 488 29.81 -8.56 18.09
CA GLY A 488 30.36 -8.82 19.43
C GLY A 488 29.94 -10.15 20.07
N SER A 489 29.21 -11.01 19.35
CA SER A 489 29.01 -12.43 19.63
C SER A 489 29.57 -13.27 18.47
N SER A 490 29.66 -14.59 18.61
CA SER A 490 30.05 -15.49 17.51
C SER A 490 29.20 -16.76 17.48
N VAL A 491 29.26 -17.51 16.37
CA VAL A 491 28.66 -18.85 16.26
C VAL A 491 29.79 -19.85 16.09
N THR A 492 29.77 -20.94 16.85
CA THR A 492 30.75 -22.03 16.79
C THR A 492 30.53 -22.92 15.57
N GLU A 493 31.50 -23.79 15.24
CA GLU A 493 31.40 -24.69 14.05
C GLU A 493 30.23 -25.70 14.16
N ASP A 494 29.85 -26.08 15.38
CA ASP A 494 28.71 -26.92 15.74
C ASP A 494 27.40 -26.13 15.97
N GLY A 495 27.40 -24.82 15.76
CA GLY A 495 26.20 -23.98 15.75
C GLY A 495 25.71 -23.49 17.12
N ALA A 496 26.55 -23.50 18.16
CA ALA A 496 26.25 -22.81 19.41
C ALA A 496 26.47 -21.28 19.26
N LEU A 497 25.72 -20.49 20.02
CA LEU A 497 25.90 -19.04 20.15
C LEU A 497 26.85 -18.76 21.32
N ALA A 498 27.99 -18.13 21.03
CA ALA A 498 28.97 -17.68 22.01
C ALA A 498 28.78 -16.19 22.31
N MET A 499 28.62 -15.85 23.59
CA MET A 499 28.20 -14.51 24.05
C MET A 499 29.06 -14.03 25.23
N ALA A 500 29.38 -12.74 25.24
CA ALA A 500 30.06 -12.09 26.36
C ALA A 500 29.06 -11.71 27.48
N MET A 501 29.04 -12.53 28.56
CA MET A 501 28.27 -12.35 29.79
C MET A 501 28.96 -11.37 30.76
N PRO A 502 28.23 -10.50 31.48
CA PRO A 502 28.83 -9.57 32.44
C PRO A 502 29.62 -10.27 33.54
N ALA A 503 30.82 -9.75 33.82
CA ALA A 503 31.77 -10.34 34.77
C ALA A 503 31.21 -10.39 36.20
N GLY A 504 31.59 -11.42 36.97
CA GLY A 504 31.14 -11.59 38.35
C GLY A 504 29.64 -11.89 38.53
N THR A 505 28.91 -12.21 37.46
CA THR A 505 27.53 -12.71 37.53
C THR A 505 27.48 -14.24 37.43
N GLU A 506 26.48 -14.85 38.05
CA GLU A 506 26.15 -16.29 37.90
C GLU A 506 24.82 -16.52 37.16
N GLN A 507 23.98 -15.47 37.11
CA GLN A 507 22.68 -15.43 36.49
C GLN A 507 22.63 -14.19 35.60
N TRP A 508 22.32 -14.38 34.32
CA TRP A 508 22.23 -13.34 33.32
C TRP A 508 20.78 -13.25 32.80
N PRO A 509 20.05 -12.17 33.13
CA PRO A 509 18.73 -11.94 32.55
C PRO A 509 18.84 -11.70 31.05
N ILE A 510 18.14 -12.53 30.28
CA ILE A 510 18.00 -12.39 28.82
C ILE A 510 16.52 -12.31 28.45
N ASP A 511 16.21 -11.54 27.42
CA ASP A 511 14.87 -11.38 26.87
C ASP A 511 14.79 -12.14 25.52
N ILE A 512 13.81 -13.02 25.39
CA ILE A 512 13.55 -13.84 24.21
C ILE A 512 12.31 -13.29 23.50
N ASP A 513 12.51 -12.72 22.31
CA ASP A 513 11.43 -12.35 21.40
C ASP A 513 11.13 -13.52 20.46
N LEU A 514 9.92 -14.08 20.52
CA LEU A 514 9.42 -15.00 19.49
C LEU A 514 8.69 -14.20 18.42
N PHE A 515 9.10 -14.40 17.17
CA PHE A 515 8.35 -14.00 15.99
C PHE A 515 7.78 -15.24 15.29
N ALA A 516 6.46 -15.24 15.10
CA ALA A 516 5.71 -16.33 14.48
C ALA A 516 4.67 -15.76 13.50
N SER A 517 5.09 -15.39 12.29
CA SER A 517 4.17 -14.77 11.33
C SER A 517 3.14 -15.78 10.80
N GLY A 518 1.87 -15.36 10.77
CA GLY A 518 0.72 -16.23 10.52
C GLY A 518 0.22 -16.97 11.76
N PHE A 519 0.69 -16.61 12.96
CA PHE A 519 0.18 -17.13 14.23
C PHE A 519 -0.32 -15.99 15.15
N ASP A 520 -1.28 -16.32 16.00
CA ASP A 520 -1.74 -15.47 17.10
C ASP A 520 -1.28 -16.05 18.45
N LEU A 521 -0.94 -15.19 19.41
CA LEU A 521 -0.53 -15.63 20.74
C LEU A 521 -1.77 -16.05 21.56
N ALA A 522 -1.86 -17.35 21.85
CA ALA A 522 -3.05 -17.98 22.43
C ALA A 522 -3.09 -17.94 23.97
N ASP A 523 -1.92 -17.86 24.63
CA ASP A 523 -1.83 -17.75 26.10
C ASP A 523 -2.14 -16.34 26.65
N GLY A 524 -2.36 -15.36 25.79
CA GLY A 524 -2.64 -13.97 26.18
C GLY A 524 -1.46 -13.25 26.85
N GLY A 525 -0.25 -13.81 26.79
CA GLY A 525 0.97 -13.23 27.34
C GLY A 525 1.60 -12.18 26.42
N LYS A 526 2.94 -12.22 26.31
CA LYS A 526 3.71 -11.34 25.42
C LYS A 526 4.53 -12.14 24.41
N TRP A 527 4.82 -11.52 23.27
CA TRP A 527 5.76 -12.03 22.26
C TRP A 527 7.23 -11.96 22.71
N SER A 528 7.55 -11.15 23.72
CA SER A 528 8.85 -11.13 24.39
C SER A 528 8.71 -11.58 25.84
N ARG A 529 9.62 -12.46 26.29
CA ARG A 529 9.62 -13.05 27.64
C ARG A 529 11.03 -13.14 28.20
N ARG A 530 11.19 -12.78 29.47
CA ARG A 530 12.48 -12.83 30.19
C ARG A 530 12.74 -14.24 30.73
N THR A 531 13.99 -14.69 30.64
CA THR A 531 14.50 -15.94 31.22
C THR A 531 15.90 -15.73 31.82
N THR A 532 16.35 -16.67 32.67
CA THR A 532 17.69 -16.67 33.26
C THR A 532 18.60 -17.57 32.44
N LEU A 533 19.71 -17.03 31.90
CA LEU A 533 20.85 -17.84 31.48
C LEU A 533 21.84 -17.93 32.65
N TYR A 534 22.23 -19.15 33.02
CA TYR A 534 23.19 -19.40 34.09
C TYR A 534 24.62 -19.50 33.54
N ARG A 535 25.65 -19.13 34.33
CA ARG A 535 27.07 -19.25 33.93
C ARG A 535 27.42 -20.69 33.51
N GLN A 536 26.87 -21.68 34.22
CA GLN A 536 26.97 -23.11 33.92
C GLN A 536 25.55 -23.71 33.87
N GLY A 537 25.31 -24.62 32.93
CA GLY A 537 24.01 -25.24 32.69
C GLY A 537 23.08 -24.44 31.76
N ASP A 538 21.97 -25.08 31.39
CA ASP A 538 20.92 -24.57 30.52
C ASP A 538 20.17 -23.36 31.12
N SER A 539 19.59 -22.50 30.29
CA SER A 539 18.66 -21.45 30.73
C SER A 539 17.31 -22.00 31.20
N ASP A 540 16.50 -21.19 31.91
CA ASP A 540 15.09 -21.54 32.10
C ASP A 540 14.37 -21.62 30.74
N PHE A 541 13.42 -22.56 30.61
CA PHE A 541 12.60 -22.71 29.41
C PHE A 541 11.53 -21.62 29.32
N VAL A 542 11.55 -20.87 28.22
CA VAL A 542 10.46 -20.00 27.81
C VAL A 542 9.45 -20.81 26.99
N ARG A 543 8.16 -20.63 27.22
CA ARG A 543 7.08 -21.21 26.40
C ARG A 543 6.20 -20.11 25.83
N PHE A 544 5.65 -20.35 24.65
CA PHE A 544 4.65 -19.52 23.98
C PHE A 544 3.58 -20.44 23.38
N ASP A 545 2.32 -20.31 23.80
CA ASP A 545 1.23 -21.00 23.11
C ASP A 545 0.78 -20.15 21.91
N VAL A 546 0.92 -20.68 20.70
CA VAL A 546 0.65 -19.96 19.45
C VAL A 546 -0.36 -20.71 18.60
N LYS A 547 -1.35 -19.98 18.09
CA LYS A 547 -2.44 -20.51 17.26
C LYS A 547 -2.20 -20.20 15.79
N ALA A 548 -2.14 -21.23 14.94
CA ALA A 548 -1.97 -21.05 13.51
C ALA A 548 -3.23 -20.39 12.89
N ARG A 549 -3.06 -19.33 12.10
CA ARG A 549 -4.20 -18.68 11.42
C ARG A 549 -4.71 -19.50 10.23
N PRO A 550 -5.98 -19.31 9.80
CA PRO A 550 -6.52 -19.88 8.56
C PRO A 550 -5.67 -19.53 7.33
N ILE A 551 -5.52 -20.48 6.40
CA ILE A 551 -4.76 -20.30 5.16
C ILE A 551 -5.59 -20.56 3.89
N ALA A 552 -5.35 -19.73 2.87
CA ALA A 552 -6.05 -19.77 1.58
C ALA A 552 -5.49 -20.82 0.58
N LYS A 553 -4.35 -21.43 0.89
CA LYS A 553 -3.72 -22.55 0.16
C LYS A 553 -3.70 -23.79 1.05
N ASP A 554 -3.51 -24.98 0.47
CA ASP A 554 -3.55 -26.24 1.24
C ASP A 554 -2.36 -26.42 2.18
N SER A 555 -1.25 -25.74 1.91
CA SER A 555 -0.17 -25.48 2.87
C SER A 555 0.47 -24.11 2.66
N LYS A 556 1.12 -23.59 3.71
CA LYS A 556 1.95 -22.37 3.70
C LYS A 556 3.21 -22.65 4.53
N PRO A 557 4.44 -22.44 4.00
CA PRO A 557 5.64 -22.47 4.82
C PRO A 557 5.65 -21.28 5.79
N ALA A 558 6.08 -21.53 7.02
CA ALA A 558 6.23 -20.53 8.06
C ALA A 558 7.56 -20.73 8.81
N GLN A 559 7.88 -19.82 9.74
CA GLN A 559 9.12 -19.85 10.49
C GLN A 559 8.90 -19.28 11.89
N PHE A 560 9.44 -19.95 12.89
CA PHE A 560 9.66 -19.40 14.22
C PHE A 560 11.07 -18.78 14.25
N ILE A 561 11.16 -17.53 14.69
CA ILE A 561 12.44 -16.83 14.87
C ILE A 561 12.51 -16.34 16.32
N ALA A 562 13.48 -16.84 17.07
CA ALA A 562 13.81 -16.36 18.40
C ALA A 562 14.92 -15.30 18.30
N ARG A 563 14.68 -14.06 18.72
CA ARG A 563 15.74 -13.05 18.91
C ARG A 563 16.08 -12.95 20.39
N ILE A 564 17.38 -12.97 20.69
CA ILE A 564 17.93 -13.04 22.04
C ILE A 564 18.55 -11.68 22.36
N TYR A 565 18.09 -11.05 23.43
CA TYR A 565 18.53 -9.73 23.89
C TYR A 565 18.97 -9.80 25.36
N SER A 566 19.77 -8.82 25.80
CA SER A 566 19.94 -8.50 27.22
C SER A 566 20.19 -7.01 27.40
N ALA A 567 19.43 -6.37 28.31
CA ALA A 567 19.46 -4.92 28.54
C ALA A 567 19.34 -4.08 27.23
N GLY A 568 18.50 -4.51 26.30
CA GLY A 568 18.33 -3.89 24.98
C GLY A 568 19.42 -4.19 23.95
N ARG A 569 20.58 -4.75 24.34
CA ARG A 569 21.59 -5.23 23.39
C ARG A 569 21.15 -6.56 22.79
N PHE A 570 21.02 -6.62 21.46
CA PHE A 570 20.84 -7.86 20.73
C PHE A 570 22.10 -8.74 20.84
N LEU A 571 21.94 -10.03 21.17
CA LEU A 571 23.02 -11.00 21.37
C LEU A 571 23.12 -12.02 20.22
N GLY A 572 21.98 -12.39 19.65
CA GLY A 572 21.90 -13.34 18.55
C GLY A 572 20.47 -13.78 18.27
N SER A 573 20.29 -14.65 17.29
CA SER A 573 18.99 -15.23 16.96
C SER A 573 19.08 -16.68 16.54
N ALA A 574 17.99 -17.39 16.73
CA ALA A 574 17.79 -18.76 16.30
C ALA A 574 16.52 -18.84 15.46
N SER A 575 16.44 -19.79 14.53
CA SER A 575 15.26 -19.91 13.66
C SER A 575 15.00 -21.33 13.19
N ARG A 576 13.71 -21.69 13.13
CA ARG A 576 13.21 -23.02 12.74
C ARG A 576 12.06 -22.87 11.76
N SER A 577 12.12 -23.59 10.64
CA SER A 577 11.04 -23.60 9.63
C SER A 577 10.00 -24.66 9.96
N VAL A 578 8.72 -24.36 9.70
CA VAL A 578 7.57 -25.25 9.92
C VAL A 578 6.56 -25.11 8.78
N ILE A 579 5.62 -26.04 8.64
CA ILE A 579 4.58 -26.02 7.60
C ILE A 579 3.19 -25.88 8.24
N ILE A 580 2.47 -24.81 7.89
CA ILE A 580 1.04 -24.71 8.23
C ILE A 580 0.25 -25.45 7.16
N ARG A 581 -0.64 -26.38 7.55
CA ARG A 581 -1.57 -27.09 6.66
C ARG A 581 -3.00 -26.59 6.82
N ARG A 582 -3.78 -26.63 5.74
CA ARG A 582 -5.22 -26.32 5.77
C ARG A 582 -5.99 -27.37 6.59
N THR A 583 -6.93 -26.91 7.40
CA THR A 583 -7.91 -27.76 8.08
C THR A 583 -8.79 -28.47 7.05
N ALA A 584 -8.77 -29.80 7.02
CA ALA A 584 -9.65 -30.59 6.14
C ALA A 584 -11.09 -30.61 6.70
N PRO A 585 -12.13 -30.69 5.84
CA PRO A 585 -13.50 -30.91 6.30
C PRO A 585 -13.63 -32.28 7.00
N VAL A 586 -14.40 -32.31 8.09
CA VAL A 586 -14.33 -33.33 9.14
C VAL A 586 -14.67 -34.76 8.67
N GLU A 587 -15.43 -34.92 7.58
CA GLU A 587 -15.80 -36.24 7.04
C GLU A 587 -14.61 -37.06 6.50
N ALA A 588 -13.50 -36.41 6.09
CA ALA A 588 -12.35 -37.12 5.54
C ALA A 588 -11.53 -37.89 6.60
N ALA A 589 -11.62 -37.51 7.88
CA ALA A 589 -10.76 -38.05 8.95
C ALA A 589 -10.99 -39.56 9.22
N ALA A 590 -12.14 -40.11 8.86
CA ALA A 590 -12.49 -41.51 9.10
C ALA A 590 -11.87 -42.51 8.10
N LEU A 591 -11.29 -42.04 6.98
CA LEU A 591 -10.86 -42.90 5.87
C LEU A 591 -9.34 -42.97 5.63
N SER A 592 -8.55 -42.02 6.15
CA SER A 592 -7.08 -42.03 5.94
C SER A 592 -6.30 -42.91 6.91
N ALA A 593 -6.89 -43.33 8.04
CA ALA A 593 -6.22 -44.08 9.11
C ALA A 593 -5.76 -45.51 8.76
N THR A 594 -6.02 -45.98 7.53
CA THR A 594 -5.70 -47.33 7.05
C THR A 594 -4.89 -47.36 5.73
N ALA A 595 -4.52 -46.20 5.17
CA ALA A 595 -3.89 -46.13 3.85
C ALA A 595 -2.34 -46.05 3.88
N GLU A 596 -1.73 -45.42 4.89
CA GLU A 596 -0.29 -45.11 4.87
C GLU A 596 0.60 -46.22 5.45
N ARG A 597 0.64 -47.35 4.74
CA ARG A 597 1.87 -48.16 4.63
C ARG A 597 2.14 -48.46 3.16
N SER A 598 3.37 -48.20 2.74
CA SER A 598 3.90 -48.40 1.37
C SER A 598 3.46 -47.39 0.29
N ALA A 599 4.11 -46.22 0.28
CA ALA A 599 4.57 -45.61 -0.97
C ALA A 599 5.80 -44.71 -0.73
N ALA A 600 6.87 -44.93 -1.50
CA ALA A 600 7.95 -43.97 -1.69
C ALA A 600 8.37 -44.01 -3.16
N PRO A 601 8.55 -42.85 -3.81
CA PRO A 601 9.51 -42.80 -4.92
C PRO A 601 10.37 -41.52 -4.95
N ALA A 602 11.68 -41.74 -5.12
CA ALA A 602 12.63 -40.91 -5.86
C ALA A 602 12.60 -39.37 -5.71
N MET A 603 13.44 -38.83 -4.83
CA MET A 603 13.99 -37.49 -5.00
C MET A 603 14.83 -37.40 -6.29
N LEU A 604 14.66 -36.33 -7.07
CA LEU A 604 15.60 -35.96 -8.14
C LEU A 604 16.73 -35.11 -7.53
N MET A 605 17.88 -35.72 -7.28
CA MET A 605 19.05 -35.04 -6.71
C MET A 605 19.68 -34.06 -7.70
N LEU A 606 19.38 -32.77 -7.59
CA LEU A 606 20.24 -31.71 -8.09
C LEU A 606 21.17 -31.26 -6.95
N ALA A 607 22.48 -31.51 -7.09
CA ALA A 607 23.43 -31.35 -6.01
C ALA A 607 23.71 -29.86 -5.69
N ALA A 608 23.04 -29.34 -4.66
CA ALA A 608 23.41 -28.06 -4.06
C ALA A 608 24.80 -28.18 -3.40
N ALA A 609 25.72 -27.29 -3.75
CA ALA A 609 27.04 -27.26 -3.14
C ALA A 609 26.96 -26.86 -1.65
N ALA A 610 27.80 -27.46 -0.81
CA ALA A 610 27.85 -27.14 0.62
C ALA A 610 28.30 -25.68 0.84
N PRO A 611 27.64 -24.91 1.71
CA PRO A 611 28.08 -23.57 2.07
C PRO A 611 29.40 -23.65 2.85
N GLN A 612 30.45 -22.99 2.36
CA GLN A 612 31.69 -22.83 3.12
C GLN A 612 31.60 -21.60 4.04
N PRO A 613 32.29 -21.59 5.19
CA PRO A 613 32.26 -20.47 6.12
C PRO A 613 32.80 -19.19 5.46
N ALA A 614 32.11 -18.06 5.70
CA ALA A 614 32.55 -16.76 5.25
C ALA A 614 33.82 -16.35 6.00
N VAL A 615 34.97 -16.42 5.33
CA VAL A 615 36.26 -16.01 5.90
C VAL A 615 36.24 -14.49 6.12
N THR A 616 36.06 -14.08 7.36
CA THR A 616 36.12 -12.68 7.78
C THR A 616 37.54 -12.13 7.57
N GLY A 617 37.68 -11.18 6.65
CA GLY A 617 38.90 -10.38 6.56
C GLY A 617 39.09 -9.59 7.85
N ASN A 618 40.29 -9.64 8.45
CA ASN A 618 40.58 -9.12 9.79
C ASN A 618 40.05 -7.68 10.03
N VAL A 619 38.93 -7.57 10.73
CA VAL A 619 38.47 -6.33 11.36
C VAL A 619 38.88 -6.39 12.83
N THR A 620 39.69 -5.43 13.29
CA THR A 620 40.07 -5.32 14.70
C THR A 620 38.87 -4.85 15.53
N LEU A 621 38.22 -5.79 16.19
CA LEU A 621 37.14 -5.55 17.15
C LEU A 621 37.69 -4.76 18.36
N GLY A 622 37.44 -3.45 18.39
CA GLY A 622 37.60 -2.65 19.61
C GLY A 622 36.43 -2.92 20.56
N GLY A 623 36.71 -3.04 21.86
CA GLY A 623 35.68 -3.38 22.86
C GLY A 623 34.50 -2.40 22.86
N ALA A 624 33.30 -2.96 23.03
CA ALA A 624 32.04 -2.22 22.93
C ALA A 624 31.95 -1.03 23.90
N ALA A 625 31.48 0.10 23.39
CA ALA A 625 31.10 1.27 24.17
C ALA A 625 29.56 1.35 24.26
N GLY A 626 29.04 2.19 25.17
CA GLY A 626 27.59 2.41 25.30
C GLY A 626 26.93 2.97 24.02
N ASP A 627 27.70 3.67 23.18
CA ASP A 627 27.27 4.26 21.91
C ASP A 627 26.75 3.24 20.87
N ASP A 628 27.16 1.97 20.96
CA ASP A 628 27.02 1.01 19.86
C ASP A 628 25.61 0.37 19.80
N VAL A 629 24.76 0.60 20.80
CA VAL A 629 23.34 0.19 20.87
C VAL A 629 22.43 1.40 20.58
N PRO A 630 21.37 1.27 19.75
CA PRO A 630 20.42 2.36 19.55
C PRO A 630 19.57 2.61 20.81
N ASP A 631 19.25 3.87 21.08
CA ASP A 631 18.42 4.25 22.24
C ASP A 631 16.98 3.69 22.12
N LEU A 632 16.55 3.38 20.88
CA LEU A 632 15.25 2.83 20.53
C LEU A 632 15.38 1.84 19.35
N ASP A 633 15.38 0.53 19.61
CA ASP A 633 15.26 -0.52 18.58
C ASP A 633 13.79 -0.95 18.45
N VAL A 634 13.25 -0.87 17.24
CA VAL A 634 11.84 -1.10 16.93
C VAL A 634 11.75 -2.17 15.86
N THR A 635 11.27 -3.36 16.23
CA THR A 635 11.01 -4.45 15.29
C THR A 635 9.53 -4.54 14.99
N ILE A 636 9.17 -4.47 13.69
CA ILE A 636 7.79 -4.48 13.20
C ILE A 636 7.64 -5.56 12.12
N LEU A 637 6.86 -6.61 12.40
CA LEU A 637 6.55 -7.65 11.42
C LEU A 637 5.05 -7.65 11.07
N TYR A 638 4.74 -7.55 9.79
CA TYR A 638 3.40 -7.74 9.24
C TYR A 638 3.19 -9.18 8.79
N ASP A 639 1.95 -9.68 8.92
CA ASP A 639 1.58 -11.03 8.47
C ASP A 639 1.33 -11.14 6.95
N ASP A 640 1.02 -10.00 6.33
CA ASP A 640 1.15 -9.76 4.90
C ASP A 640 1.87 -8.42 4.70
N PRO A 641 3.19 -8.41 4.43
CA PRO A 641 3.96 -7.17 4.23
C PRO A 641 3.66 -6.45 2.91
N SER A 642 2.89 -7.08 2.01
CA SER A 642 2.49 -6.57 0.69
C SER A 642 1.06 -6.02 0.65
N GLY A 643 0.12 -6.67 1.34
CA GLY A 643 -1.28 -6.27 1.46
C GLY A 643 -1.64 -5.52 2.75
N LEU A 644 -0.71 -5.46 3.72
CA LEU A 644 -0.74 -4.68 4.97
C LEU A 644 -2.08 -4.63 5.71
N GLY A 645 -2.26 -5.59 6.62
CA GLY A 645 -3.29 -5.60 7.67
C GLY A 645 -2.66 -5.67 9.05
N SER A 646 -2.91 -6.77 9.77
CA SER A 646 -2.32 -7.04 11.08
C SER A 646 -0.80 -7.11 11.07
N GLY A 647 -0.19 -6.60 12.15
CA GLY A 647 1.23 -6.70 12.43
C GLY A 647 1.53 -6.69 13.93
N GLN A 648 2.77 -7.03 14.25
CA GLN A 648 3.32 -7.12 15.61
C GLN A 648 4.43 -6.07 15.75
N ILE A 649 4.50 -5.39 16.91
CA ILE A 649 5.57 -4.45 17.24
C ILE A 649 6.25 -4.87 18.54
N ILE A 650 7.58 -4.92 18.52
CA ILE A 650 8.44 -5.12 19.70
C ILE A 650 9.45 -3.98 19.76
N ILE A 651 9.59 -3.38 20.94
CA ILE A 651 10.45 -2.22 21.19
C ILE A 651 11.42 -2.54 22.32
N HIS A 652 12.71 -2.45 22.03
CA HIS A 652 13.81 -2.52 23.00
C HIS A 652 14.46 -1.15 23.16
N SER A 653 15.01 -0.90 24.34
CA SER A 653 15.77 0.32 24.67
C SER A 653 16.61 0.07 25.92
N PRO A 654 17.86 0.57 25.99
CA PRO A 654 18.64 0.59 27.23
C PRO A 654 17.96 1.33 28.40
N HIS A 655 16.98 2.18 28.10
CA HIS A 655 16.29 3.07 29.04
C HIS A 655 14.93 2.53 29.54
N LEU A 656 14.60 1.28 29.20
CA LEU A 656 13.38 0.58 29.64
C LEU A 656 13.75 -0.62 30.51
N ALA A 657 12.90 -0.93 31.50
CA ALA A 657 13.10 -2.09 32.40
C ALA A 657 12.97 -3.46 31.68
N GLY A 658 12.41 -3.46 30.48
CA GLY A 658 12.22 -4.60 29.59
C GLY A 658 11.42 -4.18 28.35
N PRO A 659 11.28 -5.07 27.36
CA PRO A 659 10.66 -4.74 26.08
C PRO A 659 9.16 -4.41 26.17
N VAL A 660 8.75 -3.51 25.28
CA VAL A 660 7.33 -3.16 25.04
C VAL A 660 6.87 -3.90 23.78
N THR A 661 5.83 -4.71 23.91
CA THR A 661 5.29 -5.57 22.85
C THR A 661 3.82 -5.30 22.66
N ASP A 662 3.33 -5.22 21.42
CA ASP A 662 1.90 -5.10 21.12
C ASP A 662 1.56 -5.65 19.72
N THR A 663 0.27 -5.74 19.42
CA THR A 663 -0.22 -5.93 18.05
C THR A 663 -0.89 -4.66 17.53
N PHE A 664 -0.94 -4.50 16.22
CA PHE A 664 -1.62 -3.38 15.58
C PHE A 664 -2.17 -3.82 14.20
N SER A 665 -2.91 -2.93 13.54
CA SER A 665 -3.32 -3.11 12.14
C SER A 665 -3.06 -1.83 11.37
N THR A 666 -2.57 -1.97 10.14
CA THR A 666 -2.47 -0.89 9.16
C THR A 666 -3.61 -1.02 8.14
N PRO A 667 -4.21 0.09 7.66
CA PRO A 667 -5.19 0.02 6.56
C PRO A 667 -4.51 -0.30 5.21
N PRO A 668 -5.10 -1.18 4.37
CA PRO A 668 -4.50 -1.60 3.10
C PRO A 668 -4.37 -0.46 2.07
N GLU A 669 -5.21 0.58 2.16
CA GLU A 669 -5.13 1.77 1.30
C GLU A 669 -3.89 2.65 1.55
N MET A 670 -3.13 2.42 2.64
CA MET A 670 -1.94 3.22 2.96
C MET A 670 -0.94 3.28 1.81
N ALA A 671 -0.71 2.17 1.09
CA ALA A 671 0.24 2.13 -0.03
C ALA A 671 -0.18 3.08 -1.18
N ALA A 672 -1.45 3.00 -1.59
CA ALA A 672 -2.00 3.87 -2.64
C ALA A 672 -2.04 5.36 -2.22
N TRP A 673 -2.25 5.64 -0.94
CA TRP A 673 -2.16 7.00 -0.40
C TRP A 673 -0.73 7.54 -0.41
N LEU A 674 0.25 6.75 0.04
CA LEU A 674 1.69 7.12 0.00
C LEU A 674 2.12 7.47 -1.42
N ASP A 675 1.75 6.65 -2.41
CA ASP A 675 2.05 6.88 -3.83
C ASP A 675 1.42 8.19 -4.36
N SER A 676 0.32 8.66 -3.77
CA SER A 676 -0.32 9.94 -4.11
C SER A 676 0.41 11.14 -3.51
N GLU A 677 0.92 11.02 -2.28
CA GLU A 677 1.71 12.07 -1.62
C GLU A 677 3.13 12.16 -2.20
N TYR A 678 3.75 11.04 -2.58
CA TYR A 678 5.01 11.03 -3.33
C TYR A 678 4.87 11.73 -4.69
N ARG A 679 3.76 11.51 -5.42
CA ARG A 679 3.43 12.26 -6.66
C ARG A 679 3.32 13.76 -6.39
N ARG A 680 2.59 14.14 -5.32
CA ARG A 680 2.36 15.53 -4.91
C ARG A 680 3.68 16.24 -4.57
N LEU A 681 4.55 15.62 -3.77
CA LEU A 681 5.87 16.17 -3.44
C LEU A 681 6.76 16.30 -4.68
N LEU A 682 6.81 15.29 -5.57
CA LEU A 682 7.59 15.37 -6.80
C LEU A 682 7.15 16.54 -7.70
N GLN A 683 5.83 16.71 -7.91
CA GLN A 683 5.28 17.81 -8.70
C GLN A 683 5.61 19.18 -8.09
N LEU A 684 5.57 19.31 -6.77
CA LEU A 684 5.92 20.53 -6.04
C LEU A 684 7.43 20.85 -6.10
N GLY A 685 8.30 19.83 -6.06
CA GLY A 685 9.72 20.02 -6.30
C GLY A 685 10.01 20.44 -7.75
N LEU A 686 9.28 19.90 -8.73
CA LEU A 686 9.41 20.29 -10.14
C LEU A 686 8.96 21.75 -10.38
N SER A 687 7.86 22.21 -9.77
CA SER A 687 7.40 23.60 -9.95
C SER A 687 8.37 24.61 -9.33
N LEU A 688 8.91 24.34 -8.13
CA LEU A 688 9.97 25.16 -7.50
C LEU A 688 11.21 25.32 -8.38
N ARG A 689 11.55 24.28 -9.15
CA ARG A 689 12.71 24.26 -10.07
C ARG A 689 12.39 24.91 -11.43
N GLY A 690 11.19 25.48 -11.61
CA GLY A 690 10.73 26.05 -12.89
C GLY A 690 10.47 25.01 -13.98
N ALA A 691 10.30 23.74 -13.60
CA ALA A 691 10.31 22.59 -14.50
C ALA A 691 8.92 21.92 -14.61
N VAL A 692 7.87 22.72 -14.88
CA VAL A 692 6.48 22.25 -15.10
C VAL A 692 5.90 22.90 -16.36
N SER A 693 4.96 22.20 -17.02
CA SER A 693 4.36 22.55 -18.31
C SER A 693 3.69 23.94 -18.37
N LEU A 694 3.46 24.40 -19.61
CA LEU A 694 2.85 25.66 -20.06
C LEU A 694 1.40 25.92 -19.58
N GLN A 695 0.89 25.16 -18.62
CA GLN A 695 -0.54 25.07 -18.25
C GLN A 695 -0.83 25.39 -16.77
N GLN A 696 0.19 25.75 -15.97
CA GLN A 696 -0.08 26.38 -14.67
C GLN A 696 -0.35 27.89 -14.84
N PRO A 697 -1.45 28.44 -14.29
CA PRO A 697 -1.54 29.90 -14.12
C PRO A 697 -0.38 30.33 -13.22
N ALA A 698 0.26 31.46 -13.55
CA ALA A 698 1.58 31.83 -13.05
C ALA A 698 1.74 31.57 -11.54
N ALA A 699 2.58 30.58 -11.21
CA ALA A 699 2.95 30.31 -9.82
C ALA A 699 3.49 31.60 -9.20
N SER A 700 3.05 31.91 -7.98
CA SER A 700 3.24 33.22 -7.34
C SER A 700 4.67 33.74 -7.51
N SER A 701 4.84 34.96 -8.02
CA SER A 701 6.17 35.54 -8.29
C SER A 701 7.05 35.64 -7.04
N ASP A 702 6.46 35.61 -5.84
CA ASP A 702 7.17 35.25 -4.61
C ASP A 702 7.54 33.76 -4.61
N THR A 703 8.79 33.45 -4.98
CA THR A 703 9.41 32.12 -4.84
C THR A 703 9.50 31.66 -3.37
N GLY A 704 9.52 32.61 -2.43
CA GLY A 704 9.42 32.33 -1.00
C GLY A 704 8.04 31.79 -0.62
N ALA A 705 6.94 32.27 -1.21
CA ALA A 705 5.60 31.71 -1.01
C ALA A 705 5.51 30.28 -1.51
N GLN A 706 6.06 30.01 -2.70
CA GLN A 706 6.14 28.66 -3.23
C GLN A 706 6.93 27.74 -2.28
N LYS A 707 8.12 28.17 -1.83
CA LYS A 707 8.92 27.41 -0.86
C LYS A 707 8.17 27.15 0.45
N ARG A 708 7.51 28.17 1.03
CA ARG A 708 6.69 28.02 2.25
C ARG A 708 5.57 27.00 2.03
N PHE A 709 4.90 27.02 0.87
CA PHE A 709 3.85 26.05 0.53
C PHE A 709 4.39 24.61 0.43
N VAL A 710 5.52 24.37 -0.24
CA VAL A 710 6.11 23.01 -0.34
C VAL A 710 6.59 22.51 1.02
N THR A 711 7.14 23.41 1.86
CA THR A 711 7.51 23.10 3.25
C THR A 711 6.29 22.62 4.04
N LEU A 712 5.20 23.40 4.02
CA LEU A 712 3.95 23.06 4.71
C LEU A 712 3.27 21.79 4.15
N ALA A 713 3.41 21.52 2.85
CA ALA A 713 2.86 20.31 2.23
C ALA A 713 3.58 19.04 2.72
N ALA A 714 4.91 19.05 2.75
CA ALA A 714 5.70 17.93 3.29
C ALA A 714 5.52 17.77 4.80
N GLU A 715 5.42 18.88 5.53
CA GLU A 715 5.13 18.87 6.97
C GLU A 715 3.75 18.28 7.28
N GLY A 716 2.70 18.67 6.56
CA GLY A 716 1.36 18.10 6.71
C GLY A 716 1.30 16.60 6.36
N PHE A 717 2.10 16.14 5.41
CA PHE A 717 2.27 14.71 5.11
C PHE A 717 2.94 13.97 6.27
N GLY A 718 4.00 14.55 6.87
CA GLY A 718 4.67 13.98 8.04
C GLY A 718 3.81 13.91 9.31
N ASP A 719 2.95 14.90 9.52
CA ASP A 719 1.95 14.90 10.60
C ASP A 719 0.86 13.83 10.36
N ALA A 720 0.41 13.63 9.12
CA ALA A 720 -0.55 12.57 8.76
C ALA A 720 0.05 11.17 8.95
N LEU A 721 1.28 10.95 8.46
CA LEU A 721 2.05 9.71 8.70
C LEU A 721 2.09 9.34 10.18
N TYR A 722 2.46 10.31 11.03
CA TYR A 722 2.50 10.11 12.47
C TYR A 722 1.11 9.85 13.06
N ARG A 723 0.10 10.65 12.71
CA ARG A 723 -1.27 10.51 13.25
C ARG A 723 -1.84 9.13 12.95
N ASP A 724 -1.88 8.74 11.68
CA ASP A 724 -2.75 7.68 11.17
C ASP A 724 -2.08 6.30 11.13
N TYR A 725 -0.76 6.23 10.88
CA TYR A 725 -0.09 4.96 10.55
C TYR A 725 0.98 4.50 11.55
N VAL A 726 1.46 5.38 12.44
CA VAL A 726 2.45 5.00 13.46
C VAL A 726 1.78 4.31 14.66
N PRO A 727 2.19 3.09 15.06
CA PRO A 727 1.59 2.35 16.18
C PRO A 727 1.67 3.10 17.52
N LYS A 728 0.62 2.99 18.35
CA LYS A 728 0.57 3.63 19.68
C LYS A 728 1.76 3.27 20.61
N PRO A 729 2.25 2.03 20.69
CA PRO A 729 3.41 1.71 21.53
C PRO A 729 4.67 2.50 21.16
N PHE A 730 4.89 2.74 19.86
CA PHE A 730 5.99 3.61 19.40
C PHE A 730 5.79 5.03 19.90
N LYS A 731 4.58 5.60 19.77
CA LYS A 731 4.25 6.95 20.23
C LYS A 731 4.51 7.11 21.73
N ASP A 732 4.03 6.16 22.53
CA ASP A 732 4.14 6.21 23.99
C ASP A 732 5.61 6.08 24.47
N VAL A 733 6.39 5.16 23.88
CA VAL A 733 7.82 5.02 24.20
C VAL A 733 8.62 6.22 23.70
N PHE A 734 8.38 6.69 22.46
CA PHE A 734 9.05 7.85 21.89
C PHE A 734 8.94 9.07 22.81
N TRP A 735 7.72 9.45 23.20
CA TRP A 735 7.52 10.62 24.06
C TRP A 735 8.06 10.43 25.49
N SER A 736 8.13 9.18 25.99
CA SER A 736 8.78 8.86 27.27
C SER A 736 10.29 9.11 27.23
N LEU A 737 11.00 8.59 26.22
CA LEU A 737 12.46 8.78 26.09
C LEU A 737 12.82 10.22 25.71
N ARG A 738 12.12 10.79 24.72
CA ARG A 738 12.27 12.17 24.25
C ARG A 738 11.94 13.20 25.35
N GLY A 739 11.01 12.88 26.26
CA GLY A 739 10.67 13.71 27.42
C GLY A 739 11.76 13.77 28.50
N LYS A 740 12.64 12.77 28.58
CA LYS A 740 13.77 12.72 29.51
C LYS A 740 15.11 13.18 28.91
N GLY A 741 15.19 13.32 27.58
CA GLY A 741 16.45 13.55 26.86
C GLY A 741 17.27 12.27 26.62
N GLU A 742 16.62 11.09 26.61
CA GLU A 742 17.27 9.78 26.41
C GLU A 742 17.30 9.32 24.94
N LEU A 743 16.70 10.08 24.01
CA LEU A 743 16.49 9.64 22.62
C LEU A 743 17.36 10.42 21.63
N HIS A 744 18.33 9.74 21.01
CA HIS A 744 19.22 10.30 19.97
C HIS A 744 19.28 9.43 18.71
N SER A 745 18.88 8.17 18.79
CA SER A 745 19.00 7.14 17.76
C SER A 745 17.80 6.19 17.76
N ILE A 746 17.39 5.80 16.55
CA ILE A 746 16.20 5.00 16.29
C ILE A 746 16.55 3.97 15.20
N GLN A 747 16.51 2.69 15.54
CA GLN A 747 16.66 1.58 14.60
C GLN A 747 15.28 1.00 14.29
N ILE A 748 14.92 0.88 13.01
CA ILE A 748 13.65 0.30 12.56
C ILE A 748 13.90 -0.99 11.78
N THR A 749 13.64 -2.15 12.37
CA THR A 749 13.72 -3.45 11.69
C THR A 749 12.33 -3.88 11.22
N SER A 750 12.07 -3.99 9.91
CA SER A 750 10.73 -4.41 9.43
C SER A 750 10.72 -5.21 8.12
N ASN A 751 9.83 -6.21 8.05
CA ASN A 751 9.59 -7.01 6.84
C ASN A 751 8.78 -6.27 5.76
N SER A 752 8.23 -5.10 6.06
CA SER A 752 7.62 -4.23 5.03
C SER A 752 8.47 -2.99 4.78
N PRO A 753 8.85 -2.69 3.53
CA PRO A 753 9.59 -1.48 3.19
C PRO A 753 8.68 -0.23 3.12
N THR A 754 7.36 -0.39 3.19
CA THR A 754 6.36 0.61 2.74
C THR A 754 6.35 1.92 3.53
N LEU A 755 6.32 1.90 4.88
CA LEU A 755 6.16 3.12 5.69
C LEU A 755 7.47 3.96 5.70
N PRO A 756 7.45 5.26 5.32
CA PRO A 756 8.63 6.11 5.26
C PRO A 756 8.95 6.73 6.63
N TRP A 757 9.67 5.99 7.47
CA TRP A 757 10.00 6.39 8.85
C TRP A 757 10.74 7.73 8.93
N GLU A 758 11.54 8.04 7.91
CA GLU A 758 12.27 9.29 7.74
C GLU A 758 11.38 10.54 7.77
N LEU A 759 10.12 10.40 7.33
CA LEU A 759 9.20 11.50 7.07
C LEU A 759 8.13 11.68 8.16
N ILE A 760 8.09 10.81 9.16
CA ILE A 760 7.21 10.95 10.32
C ILE A 760 7.57 12.23 11.07
N ARG A 761 6.56 13.03 11.46
CA ARG A 761 6.70 14.15 12.39
C ARG A 761 5.96 13.87 13.70
N PRO A 762 6.69 13.53 14.78
CA PRO A 762 6.07 13.27 16.07
C PRO A 762 5.34 14.49 16.62
N ARG A 763 4.11 14.27 17.10
CA ARG A 763 3.31 15.26 17.84
C ARG A 763 2.83 14.66 19.17
N SER A 764 2.84 15.46 20.24
CA SER A 764 2.33 15.05 21.55
C SER A 764 0.81 14.83 21.51
N ALA A 765 0.28 14.06 22.46
CA ALA A 765 -1.14 13.70 22.50
C ALA A 765 -2.09 14.90 22.70
N ASP A 766 -1.60 15.99 23.30
CA ASP A 766 -2.30 17.28 23.45
C ASP A 766 -2.08 18.24 22.26
N GLY A 767 -1.26 17.85 21.27
CA GLY A 767 -0.88 18.67 20.12
C GLY A 767 0.12 19.79 20.39
N ALA A 768 0.45 20.07 21.66
CA ALA A 768 1.19 21.25 22.11
C ALA A 768 2.69 21.22 21.79
N VAL A 769 3.27 20.03 21.61
CA VAL A 769 4.67 19.82 21.23
C VAL A 769 4.73 19.02 19.93
N ALA A 770 5.54 19.49 18.99
CA ALA A 770 5.82 18.78 17.75
C ALA A 770 7.32 18.81 17.45
N ASP A 771 7.83 17.68 16.97
CA ASP A 771 9.21 17.56 16.48
C ASP A 771 9.28 17.78 14.96
N GLY A 772 10.50 17.94 14.46
CA GLY A 772 10.77 17.86 13.02
C GLY A 772 10.61 16.43 12.48
N PHE A 773 10.93 16.27 11.21
CA PHE A 773 11.03 14.94 10.59
C PHE A 773 12.00 14.04 11.38
N LEU A 774 11.61 12.80 11.69
CA LEU A 774 12.47 11.86 12.43
C LEU A 774 13.85 11.70 11.78
N GLY A 775 13.90 11.64 10.44
CA GLY A 775 15.14 11.55 9.66
C GLY A 775 16.05 12.78 9.72
N MET A 776 15.62 13.89 10.35
CA MET A 776 16.44 15.07 10.64
C MET A 776 16.73 15.25 12.14
N GLY A 777 15.81 14.85 13.02
CA GLY A 777 15.96 15.02 14.47
C GLY A 777 16.81 13.94 15.15
N TYR A 778 16.75 12.70 14.64
CA TYR A 778 17.32 11.53 15.30
C TYR A 778 18.23 10.76 14.33
N ARG A 779 19.20 10.00 14.87
CA ARG A 779 20.01 9.07 14.08
C ARG A 779 19.11 7.89 13.68
N LEU A 780 18.47 7.99 12.52
CA LEU A 780 17.45 7.04 12.06
C LEU A 780 18.01 6.14 10.95
N ALA A 781 17.86 4.83 11.10
CA ALA A 781 18.12 3.85 10.05
C ALA A 781 17.09 2.71 10.05
N ARG A 782 17.00 2.01 8.92
CA ARG A 782 16.11 0.86 8.70
C ARG A 782 16.91 -0.43 8.54
N TRP A 783 16.29 -1.57 8.80
CA TRP A 783 16.82 -2.88 8.44
C TRP A 783 15.70 -3.80 7.95
N ALA A 784 16.02 -4.68 7.00
CA ALA A 784 15.13 -5.78 6.62
C ALA A 784 15.48 -7.01 7.48
N PRO A 785 14.48 -7.71 8.06
CA PRO A 785 14.66 -9.06 8.58
C PRO A 785 15.33 -9.98 7.54
N ARG A 786 15.99 -11.02 8.04
CA ARG A 786 16.76 -11.94 7.20
C ARG A 786 15.86 -12.69 6.21
N SER A 787 16.20 -12.60 4.93
CA SER A 787 15.50 -13.29 3.83
C SER A 787 16.34 -14.37 3.13
N SER A 788 17.68 -14.26 3.16
CA SER A 788 18.58 -15.13 2.37
C SER A 788 19.66 -15.84 3.21
N ALA A 789 20.51 -16.64 2.55
CA ALA A 789 21.73 -17.19 3.13
C ALA A 789 22.90 -16.17 3.19
N SER A 790 22.93 -15.17 2.32
CA SER A 790 24.05 -14.22 2.15
C SER A 790 23.89 -12.92 2.95
N GLN A 791 22.66 -12.57 3.34
CA GLN A 791 22.35 -11.35 4.09
C GLN A 791 23.13 -11.26 5.40
N VAL A 792 23.60 -10.06 5.78
CA VAL A 792 24.15 -9.79 7.10
C VAL A 792 22.98 -9.73 8.11
N ASP A 793 23.08 -10.41 9.25
CA ASP A 793 21.95 -10.53 10.18
C ASP A 793 21.52 -9.18 10.78
N ASN A 794 22.50 -8.35 11.10
CA ASN A 794 22.33 -6.99 11.60
C ASN A 794 23.24 -6.06 10.80
N PRO A 795 22.91 -4.77 10.70
CA PRO A 795 23.78 -3.81 10.04
C PRO A 795 25.08 -3.61 10.83
N LEU A 796 26.15 -3.25 10.12
CA LEU A 796 27.44 -2.95 10.76
C LEU A 796 27.32 -1.73 11.69
N ASP A 797 27.95 -1.81 12.86
CA ASP A 797 28.20 -0.72 13.80
C ASP A 797 29.33 0.20 13.33
N ARG A 798 30.33 -0.35 12.63
CA ARG A 798 31.51 0.38 12.15
C ARG A 798 31.91 -0.03 10.74
N MET A 799 32.36 0.95 9.95
CA MET A 799 32.86 0.74 8.59
C MET A 799 34.04 1.66 8.28
N THR A 800 35.13 1.11 7.75
CA THR A 800 36.28 1.91 7.29
C THR A 800 35.99 2.54 5.93
N PHE A 801 36.28 3.82 5.78
CA PHE A 801 36.15 4.54 4.50
C PHE A 801 37.33 4.21 3.57
N THR A 802 37.22 3.08 2.87
CA THR A 802 38.24 2.64 1.88
C THR A 802 38.16 3.38 0.54
N GLY A 803 37.07 4.12 0.30
CA GLY A 803 36.81 4.90 -0.92
C GLY A 803 35.43 4.64 -1.52
N VAL A 804 35.25 5.10 -2.76
CA VAL A 804 33.99 4.98 -3.53
C VAL A 804 34.26 4.37 -4.90
N ALA A 805 33.66 3.21 -5.18
CA ALA A 805 33.60 2.62 -6.51
C ALA A 805 32.31 3.10 -7.21
N ALA A 806 32.44 4.01 -8.16
CA ALA A 806 31.31 4.62 -8.85
C ALA A 806 31.01 3.95 -10.21
N VAL A 807 29.77 3.51 -10.38
CA VAL A 807 29.16 3.05 -11.63
C VAL A 807 28.41 4.23 -12.22
N ALA A 808 28.82 4.68 -13.40
CA ALA A 808 28.22 5.82 -14.08
C ALA A 808 28.07 5.55 -15.58
N PRO A 809 26.96 4.89 -15.99
CA PRO A 809 26.72 4.50 -17.38
C PRO A 809 26.68 5.70 -18.32
N SER A 810 27.38 5.60 -19.45
CA SER A 810 27.45 6.66 -20.46
C SER A 810 26.34 6.51 -21.51
N TYR A 811 25.13 6.99 -21.19
CA TYR A 811 23.98 6.90 -22.10
C TYR A 811 24.12 7.80 -23.34
N LEU A 812 23.73 7.27 -24.50
CA LEU A 812 23.72 8.01 -25.77
C LEU A 812 22.48 8.92 -25.92
N ASP A 813 22.64 9.97 -26.73
CA ASP A 813 21.61 10.92 -27.17
C ASP A 813 20.74 11.51 -26.03
N LYS A 814 19.41 11.53 -26.22
CA LYS A 814 18.43 12.17 -25.33
C LYS A 814 18.32 11.51 -23.94
N ARG A 815 19.08 10.43 -23.68
CA ARG A 815 19.18 9.77 -22.36
C ARG A 815 20.35 10.28 -21.53
N SER A 816 21.17 11.22 -22.03
CA SER A 816 22.26 11.80 -21.24
C SER A 816 21.75 12.50 -19.97
N LEU A 817 22.14 11.96 -18.81
CA LEU A 817 22.14 12.68 -17.55
C LEU A 817 23.28 13.70 -17.61
N ARG A 818 22.98 14.97 -17.32
CA ARG A 818 23.94 16.08 -17.41
C ARG A 818 24.65 16.29 -16.10
N PHE A 819 23.91 16.26 -14.99
CA PHE A 819 24.46 16.50 -13.66
C PHE A 819 25.15 15.26 -13.07
N GLN A 820 24.92 14.05 -13.61
CA GLN A 820 25.81 12.88 -13.45
C GLN A 820 27.29 13.24 -13.68
N GLN A 821 27.60 14.14 -14.64
CA GLN A 821 29.00 14.53 -14.89
C GLN A 821 29.56 15.41 -13.76
N ASP A 822 28.76 16.33 -13.21
CA ASP A 822 29.14 17.18 -12.09
C ASP A 822 29.30 16.35 -10.79
N GLU A 823 28.39 15.41 -10.55
CA GLU A 823 28.46 14.43 -9.46
C GLU A 823 29.74 13.59 -9.53
N ILE A 824 30.03 12.99 -10.68
CA ILE A 824 31.23 12.17 -10.84
C ILE A 824 32.52 13.02 -10.78
N ALA A 825 32.46 14.29 -11.22
CA ALA A 825 33.52 15.27 -11.00
C ALA A 825 33.66 15.71 -9.52
N ALA A 826 32.64 15.51 -8.67
CA ALA A 826 32.74 15.66 -7.23
C ALA A 826 33.32 14.38 -6.57
N LEU A 827 32.76 13.21 -6.88
CA LEU A 827 33.19 11.93 -6.30
C LEU A 827 34.64 11.56 -6.66
N SER A 828 35.12 11.94 -7.86
CA SER A 828 36.51 11.71 -8.28
C SER A 828 37.57 12.44 -7.44
N LYS A 829 37.17 13.37 -6.57
CA LYS A 829 38.05 14.06 -5.61
C LYS A 829 38.21 13.28 -4.29
N LEU A 830 37.43 12.22 -4.09
CA LEU A 830 37.49 11.38 -2.89
C LEU A 830 38.69 10.45 -2.94
N TYR A 831 39.31 10.24 -1.78
CA TYR A 831 40.33 9.20 -1.62
C TYR A 831 39.75 7.81 -1.92
N GLY A 832 40.53 6.95 -2.57
CA GLY A 832 40.11 5.60 -2.96
C GLY A 832 39.05 5.54 -4.06
N TYR A 833 38.77 6.64 -4.77
CA TYR A 833 37.81 6.66 -5.87
C TYR A 833 38.21 5.73 -7.03
N ARG A 834 37.24 4.99 -7.56
CA ARG A 834 37.35 4.18 -8.80
C ARG A 834 36.11 4.39 -9.67
N ARG A 835 36.26 4.44 -11.00
CA ARG A 835 35.13 4.47 -11.95
C ARG A 835 34.99 3.14 -12.69
N PHE A 836 33.75 2.76 -12.96
CA PHE A 836 33.35 1.65 -13.83
C PHE A 836 32.41 2.20 -14.92
N ASP A 837 32.54 1.68 -16.15
CA ASP A 837 31.90 2.29 -17.34
C ASP A 837 30.38 2.05 -17.43
N GLY A 838 29.86 1.14 -16.60
CA GLY A 838 28.43 0.98 -16.36
C GLY A 838 27.69 0.10 -17.36
N ASP A 839 28.41 -0.74 -18.09
CA ASP A 839 27.89 -1.96 -18.74
C ASP A 839 27.78 -3.14 -17.74
N PHE A 840 27.10 -4.22 -18.13
CA PHE A 840 26.90 -5.39 -17.28
C PHE A 840 28.20 -6.14 -16.95
N THR A 841 29.17 -6.22 -17.86
CA THR A 841 30.44 -6.94 -17.61
C THR A 841 31.29 -6.19 -16.58
N SER A 842 31.35 -4.86 -16.67
CA SER A 842 31.96 -4.01 -15.63
C SER A 842 31.24 -4.12 -14.29
N PHE A 843 29.91 -4.29 -14.29
CA PHE A 843 29.11 -4.39 -13.06
C PHE A 843 29.24 -5.77 -12.38
N GLU A 844 29.22 -6.86 -13.15
CA GLU A 844 29.54 -8.22 -12.66
C GLU A 844 30.93 -8.25 -12.02
N LYS A 845 31.93 -7.71 -12.73
CA LYS A 845 33.30 -7.59 -12.24
C LYS A 845 33.39 -6.78 -10.95
N LEU A 846 32.67 -5.66 -10.85
CA LEU A 846 32.61 -4.84 -9.64
C LEU A 846 32.10 -5.65 -8.44
N VAL A 847 31.01 -6.41 -8.60
CA VAL A 847 30.41 -7.23 -7.54
C VAL A 847 31.36 -8.35 -7.09
N GLY A 848 32.14 -8.93 -8.01
CA GLY A 848 33.18 -9.92 -7.69
C GLY A 848 34.44 -9.34 -7.02
N GLU A 849 34.89 -8.14 -7.42
CA GLU A 849 36.14 -7.54 -6.94
C GLU A 849 36.01 -6.68 -5.67
N VAL A 850 34.84 -6.08 -5.40
CA VAL A 850 34.68 -5.05 -4.35
C VAL A 850 34.03 -5.63 -3.09
N SER A 851 34.85 -6.26 -2.25
CA SER A 851 34.44 -6.81 -0.96
C SER A 851 34.12 -5.79 0.13
N THR A 852 34.64 -4.55 0.03
CA THR A 852 34.49 -3.50 1.05
C THR A 852 34.50 -2.10 0.45
N GLY A 853 33.93 -1.14 1.17
CA GLY A 853 33.80 0.26 0.74
C GLY A 853 32.41 0.62 0.22
N PHE A 854 32.27 1.84 -0.29
CA PHE A 854 31.02 2.30 -0.92
C PHE A 854 31.01 1.95 -2.41
N ILE A 855 29.93 1.34 -2.87
CA ILE A 855 29.57 1.24 -4.28
C ILE A 855 28.48 2.27 -4.55
N HIS A 856 28.72 3.14 -5.52
CA HIS A 856 27.81 4.24 -5.87
C HIS A 856 27.32 4.08 -7.30
N PHE A 857 26.02 3.93 -7.51
CA PHE A 857 25.40 3.97 -8.84
C PHE A 857 24.80 5.35 -9.11
N SER A 858 25.19 5.98 -10.21
CA SER A 858 24.53 7.17 -10.74
C SER A 858 24.14 6.95 -12.20
N GLY A 859 22.83 6.86 -12.43
CA GLY A 859 22.25 6.44 -13.70
C GLY A 859 20.72 6.53 -13.69
N HIS A 860 20.06 6.01 -14.72
CA HIS A 860 18.60 5.92 -14.73
C HIS A 860 18.11 4.74 -13.88
N GLY A 861 17.06 4.99 -13.11
CA GLY A 861 16.19 3.96 -12.56
C GLY A 861 14.87 3.93 -13.32
N GLU A 862 14.16 2.80 -13.24
CA GLU A 862 12.80 2.67 -13.74
C GLU A 862 11.92 1.94 -12.73
N VAL A 863 10.65 2.33 -12.69
CA VAL A 863 9.57 1.54 -12.10
C VAL A 863 8.55 1.20 -13.21
N ASN A 864 8.54 -0.05 -13.65
CA ASN A 864 7.67 -0.51 -14.73
C ASN A 864 6.38 -1.13 -14.16
N GLN A 865 5.28 -1.09 -14.91
CA GLN A 865 4.07 -1.82 -14.53
C GLN A 865 4.31 -3.34 -14.66
N PRO A 866 3.79 -4.21 -13.76
CA PRO A 866 3.94 -5.67 -13.87
C PRO A 866 3.42 -6.27 -15.19
N SER A 867 2.45 -5.61 -15.83
CA SER A 867 1.89 -5.97 -17.14
C SER A 867 2.78 -5.60 -18.34
N SER A 868 3.86 -4.84 -18.14
CA SER A 868 4.69 -4.30 -19.23
C SER A 868 5.65 -5.31 -19.88
N GLY A 869 5.82 -6.49 -19.28
CA GLY A 869 6.86 -7.46 -19.69
C GLY A 869 8.30 -7.02 -19.37
N ARG A 870 8.49 -5.90 -18.67
CA ARG A 870 9.77 -5.39 -18.19
C ARG A 870 9.83 -5.53 -16.65
N PRO A 871 11.02 -5.69 -16.03
CA PRO A 871 11.12 -5.83 -14.58
C PRO A 871 10.53 -4.63 -13.83
N VAL A 872 9.77 -4.91 -12.77
CA VAL A 872 8.98 -3.91 -12.02
C VAL A 872 9.85 -2.80 -11.42
N PHE A 873 11.05 -3.15 -10.96
CA PHE A 873 12.09 -2.21 -10.54
C PHE A 873 13.36 -2.52 -11.34
N ALA A 874 14.01 -1.50 -11.90
CA ALA A 874 15.25 -1.70 -12.65
C ALA A 874 16.20 -0.50 -12.54
N ILE A 875 17.49 -0.73 -12.81
CA ILE A 875 18.47 0.29 -13.17
C ILE A 875 18.95 0.03 -14.61
N ASP A 876 19.11 1.08 -15.40
CA ASP A 876 19.64 0.95 -16.77
C ASP A 876 21.17 1.02 -16.77
N LEU A 877 21.81 -0.03 -17.25
CA LEU A 877 23.22 -0.04 -17.63
C LEU A 877 23.38 0.49 -19.06
N VAL A 878 24.60 0.51 -19.61
CA VAL A 878 24.86 0.95 -21.00
C VAL A 878 24.23 -0.01 -22.01
N ASP A 879 24.19 -1.30 -21.68
CA ASP A 879 23.84 -2.43 -22.53
C ASP A 879 22.47 -3.06 -22.22
N GLN A 880 22.10 -3.18 -20.94
CA GLN A 880 20.84 -3.79 -20.50
C GLN A 880 20.27 -3.18 -19.21
N SER A 881 18.99 -3.44 -18.92
CA SER A 881 18.41 -3.11 -17.61
C SER A 881 18.71 -4.25 -16.62
N LEU A 882 19.15 -3.92 -15.40
CA LEU A 882 19.33 -4.85 -14.28
C LEU A 882 18.20 -4.67 -13.26
N ASP A 883 17.69 -5.76 -12.69
CA ASP A 883 16.58 -5.78 -11.74
C ASP A 883 16.94 -6.54 -10.43
N PRO A 884 16.12 -6.45 -9.37
CA PRO A 884 16.37 -7.14 -8.08
C PRO A 884 16.55 -8.66 -8.13
N ASP A 885 15.88 -9.38 -9.04
CA ASP A 885 15.96 -10.85 -9.12
C ASP A 885 17.21 -11.27 -9.91
N THR A 886 17.48 -10.59 -11.03
CA THR A 886 18.73 -10.75 -11.80
C THR A 886 19.95 -10.33 -10.96
N TRP A 887 19.82 -9.31 -10.11
CA TRP A 887 20.80 -8.92 -9.10
C TRP A 887 21.06 -10.04 -8.08
N ALA A 888 20.01 -10.66 -7.53
CA ALA A 888 20.17 -11.76 -6.57
C ALA A 888 20.90 -12.96 -7.19
N ALA A 889 20.60 -13.27 -8.46
CA ALA A 889 21.32 -14.30 -9.22
C ALA A 889 22.79 -13.92 -9.47
N LEU A 890 23.07 -12.67 -9.85
CA LEU A 890 24.43 -12.15 -10.09
C LEU A 890 25.30 -12.28 -8.84
N VAL A 891 24.80 -11.82 -7.69
CA VAL A 891 25.56 -11.87 -6.42
C VAL A 891 25.81 -13.30 -5.96
N ALA A 892 24.84 -14.21 -6.16
CA ALA A 892 25.00 -15.63 -5.86
C ALA A 892 26.08 -16.30 -6.72
N ALA A 893 26.18 -15.93 -8.01
CA ALA A 893 27.20 -16.43 -8.94
C ALA A 893 28.60 -15.81 -8.71
N ALA A 894 28.66 -14.54 -8.29
CA ALA A 894 29.92 -13.81 -8.10
C ALA A 894 30.78 -14.31 -6.93
N HIS A 895 30.21 -15.11 -6.01
CA HIS A 895 30.88 -15.62 -4.80
C HIS A 895 31.62 -14.53 -3.99
N GLY A 896 31.01 -13.35 -3.88
CA GLY A 896 31.62 -12.13 -3.34
C GLY A 896 32.18 -12.30 -1.93
N LYS A 897 33.44 -11.87 -1.74
CA LYS A 897 34.21 -12.09 -0.49
C LYS A 897 34.08 -10.95 0.53
N GLY A 898 32.89 -10.36 0.67
CA GLY A 898 32.63 -9.30 1.64
C GLY A 898 31.31 -8.57 1.44
N ASN A 899 31.13 -7.49 2.20
CA ASN A 899 29.85 -6.84 2.44
C ASN A 899 29.94 -5.33 2.15
N PRO A 900 30.07 -4.91 0.87
CA PRO A 900 30.10 -3.48 0.51
C PRO A 900 28.78 -2.76 0.85
N PHE A 901 28.85 -1.43 0.93
CA PHE A 901 27.70 -0.55 1.15
C PHE A 901 27.26 0.06 -0.18
N TYR A 902 25.97 0.07 -0.48
CA TYR A 902 25.46 0.58 -1.76
C TYR A 902 24.74 1.92 -1.63
N PHE A 903 25.01 2.83 -2.58
CA PHE A 903 24.26 4.07 -2.76
C PHE A 903 23.72 4.10 -4.19
N PHE A 904 22.41 3.98 -4.37
CA PHE A 904 21.76 4.01 -5.69
C PHE A 904 21.10 5.39 -5.90
N ASN A 905 21.81 6.26 -6.62
CA ASN A 905 21.35 7.59 -7.00
C ASN A 905 20.60 7.56 -8.33
N ALA A 906 19.57 6.70 -8.40
CA ALA A 906 18.86 6.40 -9.62
C ALA A 906 17.85 7.51 -9.98
N CYS A 907 18.01 8.11 -11.17
CA CYS A 907 17.17 9.19 -11.68
C CYS A 907 16.06 8.65 -12.59
N ASP A 908 14.87 9.25 -12.54
CA ASP A 908 13.69 8.73 -13.27
C ASP A 908 12.83 9.90 -13.79
N THR A 909 13.51 10.79 -14.53
CA THR A 909 12.86 11.95 -15.17
C THR A 909 12.37 11.58 -16.57
N GLY A 910 11.29 10.80 -16.61
CA GLY A 910 10.46 10.63 -17.81
C GLY A 910 10.41 9.24 -18.43
N ARG A 911 10.59 8.16 -17.65
CA ARG A 911 10.40 6.77 -18.14
C ARG A 911 9.44 5.94 -17.31
N SER A 912 9.40 6.09 -15.99
CA SER A 912 8.44 5.37 -15.17
C SER A 912 6.98 5.75 -15.43
N GLN A 913 6.11 4.73 -15.35
CA GLN A 913 4.65 4.85 -15.36
C GLN A 913 4.03 4.60 -13.97
N MET A 914 4.86 4.32 -12.97
CA MET A 914 4.50 3.96 -11.60
C MET A 914 5.25 4.86 -10.62
N LEU A 915 4.55 5.47 -9.66
CA LEU A 915 5.22 6.23 -8.60
C LEU A 915 5.00 5.50 -7.29
N GLY A 916 6.13 5.11 -6.69
CA GLY A 916 6.23 4.24 -5.52
C GLY A 916 7.39 3.24 -5.70
N GLY A 917 8.35 3.24 -4.78
CA GLY A 917 8.98 1.97 -4.38
C GLY A 917 10.28 1.51 -5.04
N PHE A 918 11.07 2.34 -5.74
CA PHE A 918 12.41 1.92 -6.21
C PHE A 918 13.26 1.33 -5.05
N VAL A 919 13.32 2.01 -3.91
CA VAL A 919 13.90 1.51 -2.66
C VAL A 919 13.18 0.27 -2.09
N GLN A 920 11.87 0.14 -2.28
CA GLN A 920 11.09 -0.96 -1.71
C GLN A 920 11.45 -2.30 -2.35
N GLY A 921 11.79 -2.33 -3.64
CA GLY A 921 12.40 -3.49 -4.30
C GLY A 921 13.89 -3.61 -4.00
N TRP A 922 14.67 -2.56 -4.29
CA TRP A 922 16.13 -2.64 -4.26
C TRP A 922 16.74 -2.77 -2.87
N GLY A 923 16.21 -2.10 -1.84
CA GLY A 923 16.77 -2.14 -0.48
C GLY A 923 16.81 -3.55 0.09
N PRO A 924 15.67 -4.25 0.21
CA PRO A 924 15.63 -5.64 0.65
C PRO A 924 16.50 -6.58 -0.22
N ALA A 925 16.52 -6.42 -1.55
CA ALA A 925 17.29 -7.28 -2.44
C ALA A 925 18.82 -7.06 -2.34
N VAL A 926 19.27 -5.82 -2.14
CA VAL A 926 20.69 -5.50 -1.92
C VAL A 926 21.16 -6.02 -0.56
N LEU A 927 20.33 -5.89 0.49
CA LEU A 927 20.60 -6.55 1.77
C LEU A 927 20.59 -8.08 1.65
N ALA A 928 19.66 -8.66 0.89
CA ALA A 928 19.60 -10.11 0.62
C ALA A 928 20.86 -10.62 -0.10
N GLY A 929 21.51 -9.78 -0.91
CA GLY A 929 22.81 -10.06 -1.50
C GLY A 929 23.99 -10.05 -0.51
N GLY A 930 23.80 -9.61 0.74
CA GLY A 930 24.88 -9.50 1.73
C GLY A 930 25.54 -8.14 1.83
N ALA A 931 24.91 -7.07 1.34
CA ALA A 931 25.39 -5.71 1.58
C ALA A 931 25.42 -5.35 3.08
N SER A 932 26.36 -4.50 3.48
CA SER A 932 26.40 -3.93 4.85
C SER A 932 25.39 -2.79 5.06
N GLY A 933 24.88 -2.20 3.98
CA GLY A 933 23.86 -1.16 3.99
C GLY A 933 23.50 -0.68 2.59
N PHE A 934 22.42 0.09 2.49
CA PHE A 934 21.86 0.61 1.25
C PHE A 934 21.22 2.00 1.44
N ILE A 935 21.44 2.90 0.49
CA ILE A 935 20.76 4.21 0.37
C ILE A 935 20.18 4.35 -1.04
N GLY A 936 18.96 4.88 -1.15
CA GLY A 936 18.32 5.19 -2.43
C GLY A 936 17.03 6.02 -2.27
N GLY A 937 16.42 6.40 -3.40
CA GLY A 937 15.21 7.23 -3.45
C GLY A 937 13.88 6.45 -3.34
N MET A 938 12.98 6.91 -2.46
CA MET A 938 11.62 6.38 -2.29
C MET A 938 10.70 6.65 -3.49
N TRP A 939 10.96 7.74 -4.21
CA TRP A 939 10.20 8.20 -5.39
C TRP A 939 11.14 8.76 -6.47
N PRO A 940 10.66 8.94 -7.72
CA PRO A 940 11.48 9.39 -8.85
C PRO A 940 12.31 10.64 -8.58
N LEU A 941 13.60 10.57 -8.88
CA LEU A 941 14.57 11.64 -8.64
C LEU A 941 14.92 12.39 -9.94
N THR A 942 15.28 13.68 -9.79
CA THR A 942 15.75 14.51 -10.92
C THR A 942 17.29 14.59 -10.90
N ASP A 943 17.91 14.36 -12.06
CA ASP A 943 19.36 14.42 -12.33
C ASP A 943 20.11 15.47 -11.48
N ARG A 944 19.68 16.73 -11.56
CA ARG A 944 20.29 17.85 -10.84
C ARG A 944 20.25 17.73 -9.31
N ALA A 945 19.13 17.29 -8.76
CA ALA A 945 18.93 17.24 -7.32
C ALA A 945 19.49 15.94 -6.70
N ALA A 946 19.51 14.86 -7.48
CA ALA A 946 20.21 13.64 -7.14
C ALA A 946 21.73 13.88 -7.04
N ALA A 947 22.32 14.51 -8.05
CA ALA A 947 23.74 14.89 -8.09
C ALA A 947 24.15 15.83 -6.94
N ALA A 948 23.26 16.72 -6.51
CA ALA A 948 23.48 17.59 -5.35
C ALA A 948 23.51 16.79 -4.04
N PHE A 949 22.48 15.97 -3.79
CA PHE A 949 22.36 15.19 -2.55
C PHE A 949 23.57 14.28 -2.30
N SER A 950 24.05 13.57 -3.32
CA SER A 950 25.23 12.70 -3.20
C SER A 950 26.53 13.50 -2.99
N THR A 951 26.68 14.63 -3.67
CA THR A 951 27.82 15.55 -3.50
C THR A 951 27.90 16.06 -2.05
N ASP A 952 26.77 16.50 -1.48
CA ASP A 952 26.71 16.98 -0.10
C ASP A 952 26.93 15.84 0.92
N PHE A 953 26.40 14.64 0.65
CA PHE A 953 26.59 13.45 1.49
C PHE A 953 28.06 13.01 1.57
N TYR A 954 28.73 12.75 0.44
CA TYR A 954 30.14 12.34 0.46
C TYR A 954 31.07 13.51 0.85
N GLY A 955 30.69 14.75 0.54
CA GLY A 955 31.37 15.96 1.02
C GLY A 955 31.34 16.08 2.54
N GLY A 956 30.19 15.80 3.16
CA GLY A 956 30.03 15.74 4.62
C GLY A 956 30.92 14.69 5.28
N ILE A 957 30.91 13.45 4.77
CA ILE A 957 31.81 12.37 5.23
C ILE A 957 33.27 12.80 5.08
N SER A 958 33.70 13.17 3.87
CA SER A 958 35.09 13.51 3.56
C SER A 958 35.61 14.77 4.27
N THR A 959 34.72 15.61 4.79
CA THR A 959 35.07 16.74 5.64
C THR A 959 35.29 16.28 7.08
N ARG A 960 34.26 15.70 7.72
CA ARG A 960 34.24 15.42 9.17
C ARG A 960 35.07 14.20 9.59
N ILE A 961 35.32 13.24 8.69
CA ILE A 961 36.12 12.04 8.99
C ILE A 961 37.58 12.34 9.38
N LYS A 962 38.03 13.57 9.11
CA LYS A 962 39.36 14.09 9.51
C LYS A 962 39.41 14.45 11.00
N ASP A 963 38.26 14.75 11.60
CA ASP A 963 38.13 15.17 13.00
C ASP A 963 37.83 13.98 13.92
N GLY A 964 37.37 12.84 13.37
CA GLY A 964 37.15 11.58 14.08
C GLY A 964 36.18 10.63 13.36
N PRO A 965 35.73 9.54 14.03
CA PRO A 965 34.63 8.70 13.57
C PRO A 965 33.33 9.50 13.41
N VAL A 966 32.62 9.33 12.28
CA VAL A 966 31.39 10.08 11.97
C VAL A 966 30.19 9.14 11.85
N TYR A 967 29.04 9.52 12.41
CA TYR A 967 27.81 8.72 12.26
C TYR A 967 27.17 8.97 10.90
N LEU A 968 26.93 7.91 10.11
CA LEU A 968 26.38 8.05 8.75
C LEU A 968 24.98 8.69 8.75
N ALA A 969 24.18 8.40 9.77
CA ALA A 969 22.85 8.99 9.96
C ALA A 969 22.90 10.51 10.20
N GLU A 970 23.94 11.04 10.87
CA GLU A 970 24.07 12.49 11.10
C GLU A 970 24.39 13.26 9.81
N ILE A 971 25.23 12.69 8.94
CA ILE A 971 25.45 13.23 7.59
C ILE A 971 24.12 13.30 6.84
N LEU A 972 23.30 12.25 6.91
CA LEU A 972 21.97 12.23 6.28
C LEU A 972 21.00 13.24 6.90
N GLN A 973 21.04 13.50 8.22
CA GLN A 973 20.25 14.58 8.81
C GLN A 973 20.61 15.94 8.23
N ASP A 974 21.91 16.25 8.07
CA ASP A 974 22.37 17.54 7.57
C ASP A 974 22.05 17.73 6.08
N VAL A 975 22.21 16.68 5.27
CA VAL A 975 21.76 16.73 3.87
C VAL A 975 20.23 16.83 3.80
N ARG A 976 19.47 16.19 4.69
CA ARG A 976 18.00 16.37 4.77
C ARG A 976 17.61 17.79 5.21
N ARG A 977 18.37 18.44 6.12
CA ARG A 977 18.13 19.82 6.57
C ARG A 977 18.16 20.84 5.42
N GLU A 978 18.83 20.54 4.31
CA GLU A 978 18.81 21.35 3.09
C GLU A 978 17.41 21.47 2.45
N PHE A 979 16.45 20.59 2.78
CA PHE A 979 15.03 20.79 2.48
C PHE A 979 14.54 22.15 3.00
N TYR A 980 14.83 22.49 4.24
CA TYR A 980 14.40 23.76 4.83
C TYR A 980 15.18 24.96 4.27
N ARG A 981 16.38 24.77 3.69
CA ARG A 981 17.12 25.83 3.00
C ARG A 981 16.62 26.07 1.57
N THR A 982 16.36 25.00 0.82
CA THR A 982 16.04 25.06 -0.62
C THR A 982 14.55 25.01 -0.95
N GLY A 983 13.75 24.31 -0.14
CA GLY A 983 12.38 23.91 -0.44
C GLY A 983 12.27 22.62 -1.28
N ASP A 984 13.39 22.04 -1.72
CA ASP A 984 13.39 20.93 -2.68
C ASP A 984 13.13 19.58 -1.97
N PRO A 985 11.99 18.91 -2.19
CA PRO A 985 11.65 17.67 -1.51
C PRO A 985 12.56 16.49 -1.92
N THR A 986 13.43 16.61 -2.93
CA THR A 986 14.46 15.59 -3.20
C THR A 986 15.36 15.35 -1.97
N TYR A 987 15.62 16.34 -1.13
CA TYR A 987 16.37 16.13 0.13
C TYR A 987 15.63 15.25 1.15
N LEU A 988 14.31 15.07 1.01
CA LEU A 988 13.50 14.16 1.83
C LEU A 988 13.43 12.74 1.25
N ALA A 989 13.80 12.55 -0.02
CA ALA A 989 13.47 11.34 -0.77
C ALA A 989 14.26 10.07 -0.38
N TYR A 990 15.34 10.20 0.39
CA TYR A 990 16.30 9.11 0.60
C TYR A 990 16.07 8.33 1.89
N THR A 991 15.84 7.02 1.74
CA THR A 991 15.84 6.03 2.82
C THR A 991 17.25 5.53 3.11
N PHE A 992 17.53 5.21 4.37
CA PHE A 992 18.79 4.59 4.78
C PHE A 992 18.55 3.22 5.44
N TYR A 993 19.03 2.17 4.79
CA TYR A 993 19.15 0.83 5.36
C TYR A 993 20.56 0.62 5.91
N GLY A 994 20.67 0.35 7.21
CA GLY A 994 21.92 0.24 7.95
C GLY A 994 21.70 0.38 9.45
N ASN A 995 22.77 0.68 10.20
CA ASN A 995 22.71 0.92 11.64
C ASN A 995 22.52 2.42 11.88
N ALA A 996 21.59 2.79 12.75
CA ALA A 996 21.38 4.15 13.24
C ALA A 996 22.71 4.78 13.72
N ASN A 997 23.51 3.98 14.42
CA ASN A 997 24.79 4.38 15.01
C ASN A 997 26.00 3.93 14.16
N LEU A 998 25.82 3.64 12.85
CA LEU A 998 26.93 3.28 11.95
C LEU A 998 28.02 4.36 11.93
N ARG A 999 29.19 4.03 12.49
CA ARG A 999 30.39 4.88 12.54
C ARG A 999 31.27 4.63 11.32
N ILE A 1000 31.39 5.62 10.45
CA ILE A 1000 32.40 5.64 9.39
C ILE A 1000 33.72 6.12 10.01
N VAL A 1001 34.79 5.33 9.84
CA VAL A 1001 36.14 5.62 10.35
C VAL A 1001 37.14 5.80 9.21
N GLY A 1002 38.18 6.62 9.42
CA GLY A 1002 39.31 6.71 8.50
C GLY A 1002 40.09 5.39 8.39
N GLN A 1003 40.97 5.31 7.38
CA GLN A 1003 42.01 4.28 7.29
C GLN A 1003 43.18 4.57 8.24
#